data_AF-A0A6A6SB17-F1
#
_entry.id   AF-A0A6A6SB17-F1
#
_cell.length_a   1.000
_cell.length_b   1.000
_cell.length_c   1.000
_cell.angle_alpha   90.00
_cell.angle_beta   90.00
_cell.angle_gamma   90.00
#
_symmetry.space_group_name_H-M   'P 1'
#
loop_
_entity.id
_entity.type
_entity.pdbx_description
1 polymer ?
#
loop_
_entity_poly.entity_id
_entity_poly.type
_entity_poly.pdbx_seq_one_letter_code
_entity_poly.pdbx_strand_id
1 'polypeptide(L)'
;MRRPRFFGAALVLLTAFRTIHATNIFKFNDTEWDEDHWILRTHVLAPGQYQNRISLANGYFGINLAAVGPFFEIDNGTSGDTSSGWPLFDTRQTFGTIAGFYGIQNETSGSNYAWLNQYGWESFISGVPHWSGLLVECEGELLNANTSPDHISNFATSLEVEAGVMTWTYEWRPGGGASDPINIEYRMFIHKLHINQAAVQLKLTAIRDLNVTVYDVLEGTGAMRTDFVDKKFETDSPTIWTAVSPLGLPNITAYIYSTFKGDEWVDTSTRREITEGVFSSANASSIGQAVQVKLQAGQTSEISKFVGAASSDAFSDPKGTASHASVTGALAGYATLLDTHIKEWREILPRHAVDRYHYPNGSLPVDEQIHELQLLSVTNPFQILQNTVGPNAIRAAGNNTRLNVHSVPVCGLGADCYGGLIFWDAETWMALGLQVSHPEHIETVVNYRVDKYPQAKENIKMAFSSSKNETGRFTGGAVYPWTSGRDGNCTGTGPCFDYEYHLNGDIAIALRNQYVVSGDWKRFKEEFLPINNDIAYFYGEALDFNKSSGFYELWNATDPDEYANNVNNVGFTTALIQKHLNETNELNRMFGLPENETWKNIVPRMRLPVNEDVGIVLEYDTMNGSITVKQADVVLTDDILHYDNPYSIANLDYYANKQSKDGPGMTYATFSIVANEISPSGCSSFTYDIYSAHPYIRLPWFQYSEQMIDNFFTNGGTHPAFPFLTGMGGSNRIGIFGYLGLRLFVDKLDIDPSLPPQIEHLDYRTFYWQGYGINATSNATHTTLSRMPDHILSTANPDYKDHIPVTLGTRADNFALGTTSLTVPNRMIGQTPTVQNNILQCKPVIPPKSNYLPGQLPIAAVDGASSTKWQPYDASRTNYLTVDLGHTSFYPIKEVLMDWGSTPPQYYEVLFTNVSLPPFGPDADIRNITAGSVQISEPYDPSMVYVIQPVRNNQTNQSVPRDPQDGVHWSGRYAHLGIRGNMWNETAFDGATVAEWNVVRWTDEEMERIDSLLPKEGIVESAVQ
;
A
#
# COMPACT_ATOMS: atom_id res chain seq x y z
N MET A 1 -41.77 76.03 -4.15
CA MET A 1 -42.23 75.18 -3.02
C MET A 1 -41.69 73.76 -3.21
N ARG A 2 -41.09 73.21 -2.14
CA ARG A 2 -40.88 71.78 -1.78
C ARG A 2 -39.99 70.84 -2.65
N ARG A 3 -38.87 70.44 -2.01
CA ARG A 3 -37.98 69.25 -2.06
C ARG A 3 -38.65 67.87 -2.30
N PRO A 4 -37.92 66.72 -2.39
CA PRO A 4 -36.60 66.40 -2.98
C PRO A 4 -36.50 64.98 -3.66
N ARG A 5 -35.27 64.63 -4.07
CA ARG A 5 -34.64 63.35 -4.50
C ARG A 5 -35.04 62.08 -3.72
N PHE A 6 -34.94 60.90 -4.36
CA PHE A 6 -34.08 59.75 -3.94
C PHE A 6 -33.99 58.67 -5.05
N PHE A 7 -32.76 58.31 -5.41
CA PHE A 7 -32.40 57.10 -6.17
C PHE A 7 -32.26 55.95 -5.16
N GLY A 8 -32.91 54.81 -5.37
CA GLY A 8 -32.71 53.57 -4.63
C GLY A 8 -32.18 52.51 -5.58
N ALA A 9 -30.92 52.11 -5.40
CA ALA A 9 -30.33 50.94 -6.04
C ALA A 9 -30.83 49.67 -5.35
N ALA A 10 -31.27 48.69 -6.15
CA ALA A 10 -31.70 47.39 -5.69
C ALA A 10 -30.46 46.54 -5.32
N LEU A 11 -30.38 46.12 -4.06
CA LEU A 11 -29.47 45.07 -3.60
C LEU A 11 -30.26 43.75 -3.66
N VAL A 12 -29.94 42.88 -4.62
CA VAL A 12 -30.48 41.51 -4.67
C VAL A 12 -29.59 40.64 -3.78
N LEU A 13 -30.10 40.33 -2.58
CA LEU A 13 -29.54 39.28 -1.72
C LEU A 13 -29.93 37.91 -2.31
N LEU A 14 -28.99 37.25 -2.98
CA LEU A 14 -29.05 35.81 -3.23
C LEU A 14 -28.63 35.08 -1.95
N THR A 15 -29.60 34.79 -1.08
CA THR A 15 -29.44 33.75 -0.06
C THR A 15 -29.55 32.40 -0.75
N ALA A 16 -28.42 31.78 -1.05
CA ALA A 16 -28.39 30.37 -1.42
C ALA A 16 -28.80 29.54 -0.20
N PHE A 17 -29.96 28.89 -0.28
CA PHE A 17 -30.31 27.80 0.64
C PHE A 17 -29.32 26.66 0.40
N ARG A 18 -28.26 26.58 1.22
CA ARG A 18 -27.52 25.33 1.41
C ARG A 18 -28.48 24.37 2.13
N THR A 19 -29.07 23.46 1.37
CA THR A 19 -29.58 22.21 1.95
C THR A 19 -28.42 21.54 2.68
N ILE A 20 -28.50 21.51 4.01
CA ILE A 20 -27.57 20.77 4.87
C ILE A 20 -27.73 19.29 4.49
N HIS A 21 -26.91 18.81 3.55
CA HIS A 21 -26.64 17.38 3.47
C HIS A 21 -25.83 17.06 4.73
N ALA A 22 -26.21 15.98 5.43
CA ALA A 22 -25.35 15.45 6.47
C ALA A 22 -24.02 15.08 5.79
N THR A 23 -22.92 15.72 6.18
CA THR A 23 -21.58 15.43 5.68
C THR A 23 -21.17 14.04 6.12
N ASN A 24 -20.76 13.19 5.18
CA ASN A 24 -20.28 11.83 5.47
C ASN A 24 -18.87 11.89 6.09
N ILE A 25 -18.80 12.09 7.41
CA ILE A 25 -17.55 12.14 8.17
C ILE A 25 -17.38 10.86 8.98
N PHE A 26 -16.31 10.12 8.71
CA PHE A 26 -15.92 8.91 9.42
C PHE A 26 -14.75 9.19 10.36
N LYS A 27 -14.68 8.48 11.50
CA LYS A 27 -13.61 8.66 12.50
C LYS A 27 -12.80 7.39 12.65
N PHE A 28 -11.48 7.52 12.53
CA PHE A 28 -10.48 6.48 12.75
C PHE A 28 -9.53 6.95 13.85
N ASN A 29 -9.85 6.59 15.09
CA ASN A 29 -9.18 7.12 16.29
C ASN A 29 -9.13 8.67 16.29
N ASP A 30 -7.94 9.26 16.21
CA ASP A 30 -7.71 10.71 16.23
C ASP A 30 -7.75 11.37 14.83
N THR A 31 -8.20 10.64 13.81
CA THR A 31 -8.28 11.10 12.42
C THR A 31 -9.72 11.06 11.91
N GLU A 32 -10.12 12.11 11.20
CA GLU A 32 -11.42 12.25 10.54
C GLU A 32 -11.24 12.14 9.02
N TRP A 33 -12.16 11.45 8.36
CA TRP A 33 -12.25 11.31 6.91
C TRP A 33 -13.57 11.91 6.42
N ASP A 34 -13.49 12.98 5.62
CA ASP A 34 -14.63 13.56 4.90
C ASP A 34 -14.70 12.89 3.51
N GLU A 35 -15.61 11.92 3.36
CA GLU A 35 -15.75 11.13 2.13
C GLU A 35 -16.25 11.98 0.94
N ASP A 36 -17.11 12.96 1.22
CA ASP A 36 -17.71 13.78 0.18
C ASP A 36 -16.64 14.65 -0.51
N HIS A 37 -15.62 15.09 0.25
CA HIS A 37 -14.57 15.99 -0.24
C HIS A 37 -13.17 15.36 -0.30
N TRP A 38 -13.04 14.09 0.10
CA TRP A 38 -11.77 13.37 0.22
C TRP A 38 -10.72 14.11 1.06
N ILE A 39 -11.09 14.44 2.30
CA ILE A 39 -10.21 15.17 3.24
C ILE A 39 -9.91 14.32 4.46
N LEU A 40 -8.63 14.04 4.69
CA LEU A 40 -8.12 13.54 5.97
C LEU A 40 -7.82 14.72 6.88
N ARG A 41 -8.26 14.66 8.14
CA ARG A 41 -8.00 15.70 9.15
C ARG A 41 -7.65 15.10 10.50
N THR A 42 -6.69 15.69 11.21
CA THR A 42 -6.48 15.40 12.63
C THR A 42 -6.36 16.69 13.44
N HIS A 43 -6.69 16.58 14.72
CA HIS A 43 -6.54 17.62 15.74
C HIS A 43 -5.43 17.31 16.75
N VAL A 44 -4.72 16.19 16.56
CA VAL A 44 -3.64 15.76 17.44
C VAL A 44 -2.31 16.21 16.87
N LEU A 45 -1.55 16.95 17.68
CA LEU A 45 -0.20 17.39 17.34
C LEU A 45 0.84 16.46 17.99
N ALA A 46 1.59 15.74 17.16
CA ALA A 46 2.65 14.83 17.59
C ALA A 46 3.96 15.07 16.82
N PRO A 47 4.75 16.11 17.16
CA PRO A 47 5.99 16.46 16.49
C PRO A 47 7.12 15.49 16.82
N GLY A 48 8.10 15.43 15.93
CA GLY A 48 9.31 14.62 16.08
C GLY A 48 9.07 13.12 15.91
N GLN A 49 7.90 12.69 15.43
CA GLN A 49 7.55 11.30 15.19
C GLN A 49 7.29 11.09 13.70
N TYR A 50 8.09 10.23 13.06
CA TYR A 50 8.05 10.09 11.60
C TYR A 50 6.69 9.61 11.07
N GLN A 51 5.91 8.87 11.87
CA GLN A 51 4.58 8.39 11.52
C GLN A 51 3.58 9.53 11.25
N ASN A 52 3.79 10.70 11.87
CA ASN A 52 2.92 11.86 11.74
C ASN A 52 3.36 12.80 10.60
N ARG A 53 4.49 12.52 9.95
CA ARG A 53 4.98 13.31 8.82
C ARG A 53 4.23 12.96 7.56
N ILE A 54 3.96 13.94 6.72
CA ILE A 54 3.37 13.73 5.39
C ILE A 54 4.45 13.82 4.30
N SER A 55 4.42 12.89 3.34
CA SER A 55 5.21 12.98 2.10
C SER A 55 4.35 13.54 0.98
N LEU A 56 4.86 14.55 0.27
CA LEU A 56 4.27 15.13 -0.94
C LEU A 56 5.25 15.07 -2.11
N ALA A 57 4.77 14.76 -3.31
CA ALA A 57 5.53 14.70 -4.55
C ALA A 57 4.67 15.07 -5.78
N ASN A 58 5.31 15.30 -6.92
CA ASN A 58 4.63 15.43 -8.22
C ASN A 58 5.20 14.51 -9.32
N GLY A 59 6.06 13.56 -8.94
CA GLY A 59 6.78 12.65 -9.82
C GLY A 59 8.12 13.16 -10.31
N TYR A 60 8.39 14.46 -10.21
CA TYR A 60 9.69 15.03 -10.52
C TYR A 60 10.49 15.38 -9.27
N PHE A 61 9.86 16.02 -8.28
CA PHE A 61 10.51 16.30 -7.00
C PHE A 61 9.50 16.15 -5.85
N GLY A 62 10.03 15.88 -4.65
CA GLY A 62 9.23 15.58 -3.48
C GLY A 62 9.89 16.05 -2.19
N ILE A 63 9.10 16.02 -1.12
CA ILE A 63 9.50 16.43 0.22
C ILE A 63 8.63 15.75 1.28
N ASN A 64 9.19 15.55 2.46
CA ASN A 64 8.46 15.14 3.66
C ASN A 64 8.46 16.27 4.72
N LEU A 65 7.35 16.42 5.45
CA LEU A 65 7.02 17.61 6.23
C LEU A 65 6.67 17.27 7.68
N ALA A 66 7.06 18.13 8.61
CA ALA A 66 6.77 18.01 10.04
C ALA A 66 5.27 18.03 10.35
N ALA A 67 4.88 17.48 11.51
CA ALA A 67 3.49 17.53 11.97
C ALA A 67 2.99 18.97 12.24
N VAL A 68 3.87 19.85 12.73
CA VAL A 68 3.53 21.24 13.11
C VAL A 68 3.28 22.13 11.88
N GLY A 69 3.92 21.84 10.74
CA GLY A 69 3.91 22.74 9.59
C GLY A 69 4.89 22.31 8.50
N PRO A 70 5.12 23.16 7.49
CA PRO A 70 5.96 22.84 6.32
C PRO A 70 7.47 22.92 6.64
N PHE A 71 7.89 22.40 7.79
CA PHE A 71 9.22 22.55 8.36
C PHE A 71 10.08 21.29 8.20
N PHE A 72 11.39 21.48 8.27
CA PHE A 72 12.37 20.41 8.43
C PHE A 72 12.32 19.86 9.87
N GLU A 73 12.32 18.54 10.03
CA GLU A 73 12.22 17.87 11.33
C GLU A 73 13.14 16.64 11.39
N ILE A 74 13.73 16.39 12.56
CA ILE A 74 14.51 15.19 12.86
C ILE A 74 13.70 14.34 13.86
N ASP A 75 13.75 13.01 13.72
CA ASP A 75 13.08 12.11 14.64
C ASP A 75 13.65 12.25 16.06
N ASN A 76 12.79 12.29 17.08
CA ASN A 76 13.19 12.47 18.47
C ASN A 76 13.35 11.14 19.23
N GLY A 77 13.10 10.01 18.55
CA GLY A 77 13.34 8.68 19.11
C GLY A 77 12.26 8.22 20.09
N THR A 78 11.06 8.81 20.05
CA THR A 78 9.92 8.36 20.89
C THR A 78 9.59 6.88 20.66
N SER A 79 9.94 6.32 19.48
CA SER A 79 9.81 4.90 19.13
C SER A 79 11.00 4.02 19.56
N GLY A 80 11.99 4.54 20.28
CA GLY A 80 13.15 3.80 20.80
C GLY A 80 14.38 3.78 19.90
N ASP A 81 14.28 4.27 18.66
CA ASP A 81 15.39 4.43 17.71
C ASP A 81 15.09 5.55 16.70
N THR A 82 16.12 6.27 16.30
CA THR A 82 16.11 7.37 15.32
C THR A 82 16.76 6.99 13.99
N SER A 83 17.27 5.78 13.80
CA SER A 83 17.90 5.36 12.55
C SER A 83 16.89 4.94 11.48
N SER A 84 17.20 5.27 10.23
CA SER A 84 16.58 4.71 9.02
C SER A 84 17.07 3.27 8.80
N GLY A 85 16.36 2.52 7.94
CA GLY A 85 16.73 1.14 7.62
C GLY A 85 17.84 0.98 6.59
N TRP A 86 18.01 -0.27 6.18
CA TRP A 86 18.94 -0.67 5.12
C TRP A 86 18.65 0.12 3.82
N PRO A 87 19.67 0.46 3.02
CA PRO A 87 21.11 0.20 3.21
C PRO A 87 21.85 1.36 3.90
N LEU A 88 21.15 2.43 4.30
CA LEU A 88 21.79 3.69 4.70
C LEU A 88 22.12 3.76 6.19
N PHE A 89 21.17 3.36 7.05
CA PHE A 89 21.28 3.50 8.51
C PHE A 89 21.53 4.92 9.04
N ASP A 90 21.24 5.93 8.21
CA ASP A 90 21.33 7.36 8.54
C ASP A 90 20.28 7.76 9.59
N THR A 91 20.45 8.92 10.23
CA THR A 91 19.42 9.48 11.12
C THR A 91 18.14 9.79 10.34
N ARG A 92 17.00 9.31 10.83
CA ARG A 92 15.68 9.54 10.27
C ARG A 92 15.28 11.00 10.45
N GLN A 93 15.04 11.67 9.34
CA GLN A 93 14.67 13.08 9.28
C GLN A 93 13.77 13.33 8.06
N THR A 94 13.16 14.51 7.97
CA THR A 94 12.49 14.95 6.75
C THR A 94 13.49 14.97 5.60
N PHE A 95 13.09 14.42 4.46
CA PHE A 95 13.92 14.32 3.27
C PHE A 95 13.18 14.93 2.07
N GLY A 96 13.93 15.38 1.07
CA GLY A 96 13.38 15.82 -0.20
C GLY A 96 14.40 15.63 -1.30
N THR A 97 13.94 15.25 -2.48
CA THR A 97 14.82 14.93 -3.61
C THR A 97 14.17 15.29 -4.96
N ILE A 98 14.94 15.07 -6.02
CA ILE A 98 14.52 15.13 -7.42
C ILE A 98 14.70 13.72 -8.00
N ALA A 99 13.72 13.25 -8.78
CA ALA A 99 13.77 11.96 -9.46
C ALA A 99 15.06 11.82 -10.29
N GLY A 100 15.73 10.67 -10.16
CA GLY A 100 17.00 10.40 -10.85
C GLY A 100 18.24 11.03 -10.22
N PHE A 101 18.12 11.85 -9.17
CA PHE A 101 19.24 12.55 -8.54
C PHE A 101 20.00 11.67 -7.54
N TYR A 102 20.64 10.62 -8.06
CA TYR A 102 21.46 9.68 -7.27
C TYR A 102 22.92 10.12 -7.23
N GLY A 103 23.55 10.00 -6.05
CA GLY A 103 25.01 10.04 -5.90
C GLY A 103 25.64 8.68 -6.12
N ILE A 104 26.95 8.65 -6.32
CA ILE A 104 27.74 7.42 -6.48
C ILE A 104 28.75 7.32 -5.36
N GLN A 105 28.80 6.18 -4.68
CA GLN A 105 29.68 5.94 -3.54
C GLN A 105 30.33 4.55 -3.58
N ASN A 106 31.61 4.50 -3.22
CA ASN A 106 32.41 3.28 -3.17
C ASN A 106 32.19 2.48 -1.86
N GLU A 107 31.89 3.18 -0.77
CA GLU A 107 31.61 2.61 0.54
C GLU A 107 30.11 2.71 0.83
N THR A 108 29.56 1.70 1.47
CA THR A 108 28.12 1.54 1.74
C THR A 108 27.94 1.19 3.21
N SER A 109 26.99 1.81 3.89
CA SER A 109 26.67 1.45 5.28
C SER A 109 26.09 0.04 5.38
N GLY A 110 25.32 -0.40 4.38
CA GLY A 110 24.78 -1.74 4.22
C GLY A 110 24.97 -2.27 2.79
N SER A 111 25.22 -3.57 2.67
CA SER A 111 25.35 -4.28 1.38
C SER A 111 24.98 -5.74 1.55
N ASN A 112 24.39 -6.35 0.51
CA ASN A 112 24.09 -7.78 0.49
C ASN A 112 25.36 -8.59 0.14
N TYR A 113 26.17 -8.06 -0.77
CA TYR A 113 27.35 -8.70 -1.34
C TYR A 113 28.52 -7.72 -1.47
N ALA A 114 29.07 -7.28 -0.34
CA ALA A 114 30.12 -6.25 -0.28
C ALA A 114 31.36 -6.55 -1.15
N TRP A 115 31.64 -7.82 -1.47
CA TRP A 115 32.76 -8.20 -2.34
C TRP A 115 32.57 -7.74 -3.79
N LEU A 116 31.34 -7.46 -4.25
CA LEU A 116 31.06 -6.95 -5.59
C LEU A 116 31.46 -5.47 -5.77
N ASN A 117 31.62 -4.74 -4.67
CA ASN A 117 31.99 -3.31 -4.68
C ASN A 117 33.39 -3.05 -5.29
N GLN A 118 34.18 -4.10 -5.54
CA GLN A 118 35.45 -3.98 -6.27
C GLN A 118 35.27 -3.81 -7.79
N TYR A 119 34.07 -4.11 -8.33
CA TYR A 119 33.77 -4.08 -9.76
C TYR A 119 32.86 -2.91 -10.16
N GLY A 120 32.37 -2.14 -9.19
CA GLY A 120 31.46 -1.03 -9.40
C GLY A 120 31.12 -0.33 -8.09
N TRP A 121 30.41 0.79 -8.18
CA TRP A 121 30.00 1.60 -7.04
C TRP A 121 28.48 1.62 -6.93
N GLU A 122 27.97 1.81 -5.70
CA GLU A 122 26.54 1.95 -5.47
C GLU A 122 26.04 3.34 -5.88
N SER A 123 24.75 3.41 -6.17
CA SER A 123 24.05 4.67 -6.39
C SER A 123 22.86 4.82 -5.45
N PHE A 124 22.92 5.75 -4.49
CA PHE A 124 21.81 6.06 -3.59
C PHE A 124 21.24 7.44 -3.86
N ILE A 125 19.93 7.60 -3.68
CA ILE A 125 19.23 8.86 -3.95
C ILE A 125 19.80 9.96 -3.06
N SER A 126 20.10 11.11 -3.65
CA SER A 126 20.65 12.26 -2.94
C SER A 126 19.54 13.26 -2.60
N GLY A 127 19.63 13.90 -1.44
CA GLY A 127 18.70 14.92 -1.00
C GLY A 127 19.02 16.29 -1.57
N VAL A 128 18.04 17.17 -1.62
CA VAL A 128 18.22 18.61 -1.86
C VAL A 128 17.91 19.40 -0.59
N PRO A 129 18.36 20.66 -0.45
CA PRO A 129 17.97 21.49 0.69
C PRO A 129 16.44 21.50 0.87
N HIS A 130 15.98 21.29 2.11
CA HIS A 130 14.56 21.25 2.44
C HIS A 130 13.96 22.64 2.21
N TRP A 131 12.99 22.69 1.32
CA TRP A 131 12.71 23.91 0.57
C TRP A 131 11.41 24.59 0.96
N SER A 132 10.58 24.01 1.84
CA SER A 132 9.23 24.54 2.13
C SER A 132 9.16 25.52 3.29
N GLY A 133 10.23 25.68 4.08
CA GLY A 133 10.20 26.45 5.33
C GLY A 133 9.82 27.93 5.15
N LEU A 134 8.79 28.34 5.92
CA LEU A 134 8.40 29.73 6.19
C LEU A 134 8.28 29.91 7.72
N LEU A 135 9.38 30.29 8.38
CA LEU A 135 9.43 30.39 9.85
C LEU A 135 8.92 31.76 10.30
N VAL A 136 8.36 31.83 11.51
CA VAL A 136 7.85 33.08 12.10
C VAL A 136 8.53 33.32 13.43
N GLU A 137 9.18 34.47 13.58
CA GLU A 137 9.76 34.90 14.85
C GLU A 137 8.94 36.06 15.43
N CYS A 138 8.60 35.92 16.70
CA CYS A 138 7.91 36.95 17.46
C CYS A 138 8.41 36.92 18.90
N GLU A 139 8.71 38.09 19.47
CA GLU A 139 9.08 38.23 20.89
C GLU A 139 10.26 37.33 21.34
N GLY A 140 11.19 37.03 20.41
CA GLY A 140 12.38 36.21 20.67
C GLY A 140 12.17 34.69 20.53
N GLU A 141 10.97 34.26 20.15
CA GLU A 141 10.60 32.86 19.96
C GLU A 141 10.35 32.56 18.48
N LEU A 142 10.75 31.38 18.03
CA LEU A 142 10.70 30.96 16.62
C LEU A 142 9.72 29.80 16.43
N LEU A 143 8.74 29.99 15.55
CA LEU A 143 7.83 28.95 15.09
C LEU A 143 8.53 28.07 14.04
N ASN A 144 8.79 26.82 14.41
CA ASN A 144 9.45 25.79 13.59
C ASN A 144 9.02 24.37 14.05
N ALA A 145 9.65 23.31 13.54
CA ALA A 145 9.34 21.93 13.92
C ALA A 145 9.57 21.61 15.42
N ASN A 146 10.44 22.35 16.10
CA ASN A 146 10.78 22.15 17.51
C ASN A 146 9.93 23.03 18.45
N THR A 147 8.93 23.75 17.93
CA THR A 147 8.02 24.53 18.77
C THR A 147 7.30 23.61 19.76
N SER A 148 7.38 23.96 21.04
CA SER A 148 6.73 23.20 22.11
C SER A 148 5.22 23.06 21.82
N PRO A 149 4.64 21.85 21.92
CA PRO A 149 3.21 21.65 21.78
C PRO A 149 2.38 22.52 22.74
N ASP A 150 2.91 22.86 23.92
CA ASP A 150 2.23 23.73 24.91
C ASP A 150 2.07 25.18 24.42
N HIS A 151 2.79 25.58 23.38
CA HIS A 151 2.70 26.91 22.76
C HIS A 151 1.68 26.93 21.62
N ILE A 152 1.07 25.78 21.30
CA ILE A 152 0.13 25.61 20.19
C ILE A 152 -1.22 25.19 20.75
N SER A 153 -2.28 25.84 20.29
CA SER A 153 -3.66 25.51 20.66
C SER A 153 -4.58 25.55 19.43
N ASN A 154 -5.77 24.97 19.53
CA ASN A 154 -6.73 24.87 18.41
C ASN A 154 -6.09 24.26 17.14
N PHE A 155 -5.23 23.26 17.32
CA PHE A 155 -4.53 22.62 16.22
C PHE A 155 -5.50 21.81 15.34
N ALA A 156 -5.35 21.98 14.03
CA ALA A 156 -5.90 21.10 13.03
C ALA A 156 -4.95 21.05 11.84
N THR A 157 -4.79 19.87 11.27
CA THR A 157 -4.07 19.69 10.01
C THR A 157 -4.84 18.76 9.10
N SER A 158 -4.80 19.01 7.79
CA SER A 158 -5.57 18.24 6.83
C SER A 158 -4.90 18.09 5.47
N LEU A 159 -5.11 16.92 4.86
CA LEU A 159 -4.75 16.58 3.50
C LEU A 159 -6.02 16.49 2.65
N GLU A 160 -6.15 17.38 1.67
CA GLU A 160 -7.18 17.29 0.62
C GLU A 160 -6.66 16.37 -0.50
N VAL A 161 -7.06 15.09 -0.49
CA VAL A 161 -6.49 14.06 -1.38
C VAL A 161 -6.83 14.32 -2.85
N GLU A 162 -8.06 14.75 -3.15
CA GLU A 162 -8.49 15.13 -4.52
C GLU A 162 -7.71 16.34 -5.07
N ALA A 163 -7.07 17.11 -4.20
CA ALA A 163 -6.35 18.33 -4.55
C ALA A 163 -4.83 18.20 -4.43
N GLY A 164 -4.32 17.21 -3.68
CA GLY A 164 -2.91 17.12 -3.31
C GLY A 164 -2.41 18.30 -2.47
N VAL A 165 -3.29 18.85 -1.61
CA VAL A 165 -3.02 20.08 -0.84
C VAL A 165 -3.00 19.79 0.64
N MET A 166 -1.95 20.27 1.31
CA MET A 166 -1.75 20.14 2.74
C MET A 166 -2.01 21.46 3.45
N THR A 167 -2.73 21.41 4.57
CA THR A 167 -3.11 22.58 5.38
C THR A 167 -2.80 22.36 6.86
N TRP A 168 -2.30 23.39 7.54
CA TRP A 168 -2.18 23.46 8.99
C TRP A 168 -2.83 24.73 9.50
N THR A 169 -3.62 24.64 10.55
CA THR A 169 -4.26 25.77 11.22
C THR A 169 -4.12 25.64 12.72
N TYR A 170 -3.65 26.68 13.39
CA TYR A 170 -3.52 26.69 14.85
C TYR A 170 -3.31 28.10 15.40
N GLU A 171 -3.46 28.24 16.71
CA GLU A 171 -3.05 29.41 17.48
C GLU A 171 -1.67 29.17 18.09
N TRP A 172 -0.69 29.99 17.71
CA TRP A 172 0.65 29.97 18.30
C TRP A 172 0.80 31.10 19.32
N ARG A 173 1.32 30.78 20.51
CA ARG A 173 1.63 31.74 21.57
C ARG A 173 3.15 31.83 21.76
N PRO A 174 3.81 32.88 21.21
CA PRO A 174 5.24 33.08 21.39
C PRO A 174 5.59 33.20 22.88
N GLY A 175 6.36 32.26 23.44
CA GLY A 175 6.73 32.26 24.86
C GLY A 175 5.73 31.59 25.81
N GLY A 176 4.71 30.91 25.28
CA GLY A 176 3.76 30.10 26.05
C GLY A 176 2.50 30.83 26.52
N GLY A 177 1.80 30.27 27.51
CA GLY A 177 0.43 30.66 27.86
C GLY A 177 0.18 32.10 28.32
N ALA A 178 1.22 32.91 28.57
CA ALA A 178 1.08 34.30 28.99
C ALA A 178 0.99 35.31 27.82
N SER A 179 1.31 34.90 26.60
CA SER A 179 1.34 35.76 25.41
C SER A 179 0.05 35.68 24.60
N ASP A 180 -0.28 36.77 23.90
CA ASP A 180 -1.41 36.80 22.98
C ASP A 180 -1.18 35.84 21.80
N PRO A 181 -2.21 35.10 21.35
CA PRO A 181 -2.05 34.17 20.24
C PRO A 181 -1.94 34.88 18.90
N ILE A 182 -1.19 34.27 17.99
CA ILE A 182 -1.18 34.56 16.56
C ILE A 182 -1.86 33.38 15.87
N ASN A 183 -2.91 33.64 15.11
CA ASN A 183 -3.54 32.62 14.27
C ASN A 183 -2.63 32.35 13.07
N ILE A 184 -2.26 31.09 12.90
CA ILE A 184 -1.40 30.59 11.85
C ILE A 184 -2.23 29.71 10.91
N GLU A 185 -2.12 29.96 9.61
CA GLU A 185 -2.57 29.03 8.56
C GLU A 185 -1.42 28.84 7.58
N TYR A 186 -0.97 27.60 7.41
CA TYR A 186 -0.10 27.19 6.32
C TYR A 186 -0.92 26.40 5.31
N ARG A 187 -0.69 26.65 4.01
CA ARG A 187 -1.24 25.83 2.93
C ARG A 187 -0.20 25.60 1.83
N MET A 188 -0.02 24.35 1.41
CA MET A 188 1.09 23.95 0.54
C MET A 188 0.69 22.90 -0.50
N PHE A 189 1.32 22.97 -1.68
CA PHE A 189 1.25 21.93 -2.70
C PHE A 189 2.50 21.89 -3.59
N ILE A 190 2.72 20.75 -4.24
CA ILE A 190 3.73 20.55 -5.28
C ILE A 190 3.01 20.43 -6.61
N HIS A 191 3.29 21.33 -7.55
CA HIS A 191 2.44 21.49 -8.73
C HIS A 191 2.51 20.26 -9.64
N LYS A 192 1.36 19.62 -9.86
CA LYS A 192 1.23 18.39 -10.63
C LYS A 192 1.43 18.56 -12.15
N LEU A 193 0.88 19.63 -12.75
CA LEU A 193 1.09 19.96 -14.17
C LEU A 193 2.45 20.63 -14.45
N HIS A 194 2.79 21.70 -13.71
CA HIS A 194 4.06 22.40 -13.85
C HIS A 194 5.10 21.82 -12.91
N ILE A 195 5.70 20.71 -13.34
CA ILE A 195 6.51 19.82 -12.48
C ILE A 195 7.73 20.45 -11.81
N ASN A 196 8.20 21.62 -12.26
CA ASN A 196 9.29 22.35 -11.63
C ASN A 196 8.83 23.34 -10.54
N GLN A 197 7.52 23.46 -10.26
CA GLN A 197 6.95 24.46 -9.36
C GLN A 197 6.34 23.85 -8.08
N ALA A 198 6.49 24.53 -6.96
CA ALA A 198 5.72 24.31 -5.73
C ALA A 198 5.40 25.65 -5.06
N ALA A 199 4.43 25.66 -4.14
CA ALA A 199 4.07 26.88 -3.42
C ALA A 199 3.67 26.62 -1.97
N VAL A 200 4.02 27.56 -1.10
CA VAL A 200 3.63 27.58 0.32
C VAL A 200 3.02 28.95 0.61
N GLN A 201 1.80 28.99 1.15
CA GLN A 201 1.17 30.20 1.66
C GLN A 201 1.13 30.14 3.19
N LEU A 202 1.50 31.26 3.82
CA LEU A 202 1.39 31.52 5.24
C LEU A 202 0.41 32.68 5.43
N LYS A 203 -0.58 32.50 6.30
CA LYS A 203 -1.44 33.57 6.79
C LYS A 203 -1.25 33.78 8.28
N LEU A 204 -1.16 35.05 8.67
CA LEU A 204 -0.94 35.49 10.04
C LEU A 204 -2.04 36.46 10.44
N THR A 205 -2.73 36.19 11.55
CA THR A 205 -3.69 37.13 12.13
C THR A 205 -3.42 37.31 13.62
N ALA A 206 -3.17 38.53 14.06
CA ALA A 206 -2.96 38.86 15.47
C ALA A 206 -4.15 39.66 16.02
N ILE A 207 -4.44 39.52 17.31
CA ILE A 207 -5.51 40.28 17.98
C ILE A 207 -5.13 41.72 18.32
N ARG A 208 -3.84 42.06 18.19
CA ARG A 208 -3.26 43.38 18.41
C ARG A 208 -2.23 43.69 17.35
N ASP A 209 -1.86 44.96 17.24
CA ASP A 209 -0.75 45.38 16.39
C ASP A 209 0.55 44.75 16.91
N LEU A 210 1.30 44.14 15.99
CA LEU A 210 2.49 43.35 16.31
C LEU A 210 3.45 43.32 15.11
N ASN A 211 4.73 43.43 15.38
CA ASN A 211 5.76 43.20 14.37
C ASN A 211 6.30 41.79 14.53
N VAL A 212 6.32 41.03 13.45
CA VAL A 212 6.92 39.70 13.37
C VAL A 212 7.97 39.67 12.28
N THR A 213 8.96 38.79 12.42
CA THR A 213 9.89 38.50 11.33
C THR A 213 9.49 37.20 10.67
N VAL A 214 9.29 37.21 9.35
CA VAL A 214 9.08 35.98 8.57
C VAL A 214 10.38 35.62 7.86
N TYR A 215 10.76 34.36 7.95
CA TYR A 215 11.95 33.78 7.32
C TYR A 215 11.55 32.81 6.22
N ASP A 216 11.95 33.10 4.99
CA ASP A 216 11.95 32.14 3.89
C ASP A 216 13.31 31.42 3.87
N VAL A 217 13.31 30.10 4.11
CA VAL A 217 14.52 29.30 4.28
C VAL A 217 14.61 28.13 3.30
N LEU A 218 15.83 27.86 2.83
CA LEU A 218 16.24 26.63 2.18
C LEU A 218 17.21 25.94 3.14
N GLU A 219 16.76 24.87 3.80
CA GLU A 219 17.48 24.18 4.87
C GLU A 219 18.41 23.10 4.31
N GLY A 220 19.71 23.38 4.34
CA GLY A 220 20.77 22.52 3.82
C GLY A 220 20.97 21.23 4.60
N THR A 221 20.50 21.10 5.85
CA THR A 221 20.55 19.82 6.57
C THR A 221 19.81 18.69 5.81
N GLY A 222 18.78 19.03 5.03
CA GLY A 222 18.07 18.05 4.18
C GLY A 222 18.85 17.56 2.95
N ALA A 223 19.95 18.21 2.58
CA ALA A 223 20.75 17.89 1.39
C ALA A 223 21.69 16.68 1.61
N MET A 224 21.11 15.55 2.01
CA MET A 224 21.85 14.32 2.32
C MET A 224 22.56 13.77 1.08
N ARG A 225 23.78 13.26 1.25
CA ARG A 225 24.58 12.68 0.16
C ARG A 225 24.76 13.64 -1.02
N THR A 226 25.00 14.92 -0.71
CA THR A 226 25.39 15.92 -1.71
C THR A 226 26.56 16.78 -1.24
N ASP A 227 27.29 17.31 -2.22
CA ASP A 227 28.26 18.39 -2.06
C ASP A 227 27.59 19.74 -2.35
N PHE A 228 27.93 20.74 -1.55
CA PHE A 228 27.52 22.12 -1.81
C PHE A 228 28.20 22.67 -3.07
N VAL A 229 27.44 23.35 -3.93
CA VAL A 229 27.94 23.97 -5.16
C VAL A 229 28.00 25.49 -5.02
N ASP A 230 26.85 26.13 -4.83
CA ASP A 230 26.73 27.58 -4.77
C ASP A 230 25.40 27.98 -4.11
N LYS A 231 25.30 29.22 -3.64
CA LYS A 231 24.05 29.81 -3.14
C LYS A 231 24.09 31.32 -3.30
N LYS A 232 22.92 31.95 -3.39
CA LYS A 232 22.85 33.40 -3.52
C LYS A 232 21.55 33.99 -3.02
N PHE A 233 21.71 35.11 -2.31
CA PHE A 233 20.65 36.07 -2.06
C PHE A 233 20.67 37.12 -3.18
N GLU A 234 19.60 37.18 -3.99
CA GLU A 234 19.50 38.19 -5.05
C GLU A 234 19.15 39.54 -4.44
N THR A 235 19.94 40.59 -4.68
CA THR A 235 19.68 41.93 -4.10
C THR A 235 18.50 42.63 -4.76
N ASP A 236 18.29 42.37 -6.06
CA ASP A 236 17.37 43.12 -6.91
C ASP A 236 16.00 42.43 -7.07
N SER A 237 15.82 41.27 -6.45
CA SER A 237 14.55 40.53 -6.44
C SER A 237 14.37 39.81 -5.10
N PRO A 238 13.13 39.47 -4.68
CA PRO A 238 12.86 38.75 -3.43
C PRO A 238 13.18 37.25 -3.55
N THR A 239 14.33 36.92 -4.12
CA THR A 239 14.72 35.55 -4.48
C THR A 239 15.99 35.14 -3.75
N ILE A 240 15.97 33.91 -3.24
CA ILE A 240 17.16 33.18 -2.79
C ILE A 240 17.25 31.87 -3.57
N TRP A 241 18.46 31.33 -3.70
CA TRP A 241 18.64 30.00 -4.27
C TRP A 241 19.90 29.33 -3.72
N THR A 242 19.90 28.02 -3.81
CA THR A 242 21.02 27.15 -3.42
C THR A 242 21.16 26.04 -4.47
N ALA A 243 22.37 25.51 -4.59
CA ALA A 243 22.72 24.49 -5.55
C ALA A 243 23.60 23.43 -4.91
N VAL A 244 23.31 22.18 -5.22
CA VAL A 244 24.03 21.02 -4.71
C VAL A 244 24.30 20.02 -5.83
N SER A 245 25.36 19.25 -5.67
CA SER A 245 25.75 18.16 -6.57
C SER A 245 25.68 16.84 -5.82
N PRO A 246 25.18 15.76 -6.42
CA PRO A 246 25.17 14.47 -5.76
C PRO A 246 26.62 13.96 -5.60
N LEU A 247 26.92 13.26 -4.50
CA LEU A 247 28.27 12.76 -4.22
C LEU A 247 28.82 11.96 -5.41
N GLY A 248 30.10 12.14 -5.70
CA GLY A 248 30.77 11.45 -6.82
C GLY A 248 30.41 11.97 -8.22
N LEU A 249 29.51 12.95 -8.34
CA LEU A 249 29.00 13.46 -9.62
C LEU A 249 28.98 15.00 -9.68
N PRO A 250 30.15 15.69 -9.67
CA PRO A 250 30.23 17.16 -9.64
C PRO A 250 29.68 17.84 -10.90
N ASN A 251 29.48 17.10 -12.00
CA ASN A 251 28.90 17.62 -13.24
C ASN A 251 27.35 17.59 -13.23
N ILE A 252 26.76 16.94 -12.23
CA ILE A 252 25.33 16.92 -12.01
C ILE A 252 25.00 17.96 -10.93
N THR A 253 24.08 18.87 -11.20
CA THR A 253 23.74 19.95 -10.25
C THR A 253 22.24 20.13 -10.21
N ALA A 254 21.69 20.15 -8.99
CA ALA A 254 20.32 20.54 -8.70
C ALA A 254 20.30 21.99 -8.20
N TYR A 255 19.33 22.76 -8.68
CA TYR A 255 19.06 24.12 -8.23
C TYR A 255 17.70 24.18 -7.57
N ILE A 256 17.65 24.78 -6.38
CA ILE A 256 16.42 25.09 -5.65
C ILE A 256 16.34 26.60 -5.49
N TYR A 257 15.29 27.20 -6.06
CA TYR A 257 14.97 28.61 -5.99
C TYR A 257 13.76 28.83 -5.09
N SER A 258 13.76 29.95 -4.39
CA SER A 258 12.59 30.47 -3.68
C SER A 258 12.41 31.94 -4.00
N THR A 259 11.25 32.30 -4.56
CA THR A 259 10.83 33.68 -4.77
C THR A 259 9.68 33.99 -3.83
N PHE A 260 9.86 35.01 -3.00
CA PHE A 260 8.92 35.43 -1.97
C PHE A 260 7.98 36.53 -2.50
N LYS A 261 6.72 36.51 -2.06
CA LYS A 261 5.72 37.57 -2.30
C LYS A 261 4.89 37.80 -1.04
N GLY A 262 4.81 39.05 -0.61
CA GLY A 262 3.97 39.47 0.52
C GLY A 262 2.87 40.43 0.06
N ASP A 263 1.89 40.65 0.92
CA ASP A 263 0.89 41.71 0.79
C ASP A 263 1.41 43.08 1.28
N GLU A 264 0.51 44.04 1.47
CA GLU A 264 0.85 45.40 1.88
C GLU A 264 1.38 45.53 3.32
N TRP A 265 1.23 44.50 4.16
CA TRP A 265 1.73 44.47 5.54
C TRP A 265 3.21 44.04 5.62
N VAL A 266 3.73 43.51 4.53
CA VAL A 266 5.11 43.03 4.42
C VAL A 266 6.03 44.15 3.99
N ASP A 267 6.97 44.54 4.86
CA ASP A 267 7.91 45.63 4.61
C ASP A 267 9.14 45.12 3.86
N THR A 268 9.04 45.02 2.52
CA THR A 268 10.12 44.50 1.67
C THR A 268 11.42 45.31 1.76
N SER A 269 11.39 46.54 2.28
CA SER A 269 12.62 47.34 2.50
C SER A 269 13.48 46.80 3.64
N THR A 270 12.90 45.99 4.52
CA THR A 270 13.59 45.33 5.64
C THR A 270 14.23 43.99 5.26
N ARG A 271 14.08 43.59 3.99
CA ARG A 271 14.57 42.32 3.48
C ARG A 271 16.08 42.21 3.67
N ARG A 272 16.52 41.10 4.28
CA ARG A 272 17.94 40.80 4.51
C ARG A 272 18.26 39.33 4.31
N GLU A 273 19.51 39.05 4.00
CA GLU A 273 20.06 37.69 3.94
C GLU A 273 20.18 37.07 5.33
N ILE A 274 19.97 35.76 5.42
CA ILE A 274 20.13 34.94 6.62
C ILE A 274 20.97 33.72 6.28
N THR A 275 22.05 33.51 7.03
CA THR A 275 22.99 32.39 6.81
C THR A 275 23.20 31.52 8.05
N GLU A 276 22.69 31.95 9.22
CA GLU A 276 22.84 31.25 10.50
C GLU A 276 21.70 31.59 11.46
N GLY A 277 21.59 30.87 12.58
CA GLY A 277 20.68 31.18 13.70
C GLY A 277 19.26 30.62 13.59
N VAL A 278 18.74 30.37 12.38
CA VAL A 278 17.38 29.84 12.15
C VAL A 278 17.34 28.41 11.59
N PHE A 279 18.50 27.86 11.24
CA PHE A 279 18.67 26.52 10.66
C PHE A 279 18.91 25.47 11.75
N SER A 280 18.61 24.20 11.46
CA SER A 280 18.86 23.09 12.39
C SER A 280 20.34 22.80 12.61
N SER A 281 21.18 23.07 11.61
CA SER A 281 22.64 22.93 11.73
C SER A 281 23.39 23.91 10.83
N ALA A 282 24.69 24.09 11.10
CA ALA A 282 25.56 24.86 10.23
C ALA A 282 25.89 24.05 8.97
N ASN A 283 25.10 24.23 7.91
CA ASN A 283 25.32 23.59 6.60
C ASN A 283 25.63 24.64 5.52
N ALA A 284 26.63 24.36 4.68
CA ALA A 284 27.07 25.29 3.64
C ALA A 284 25.97 25.63 2.62
N SER A 285 25.06 24.69 2.34
CA SER A 285 23.95 24.86 1.39
C SER A 285 22.73 25.57 1.97
N SER A 286 22.70 25.84 3.29
CA SER A 286 21.62 26.59 3.93
C SER A 286 21.66 28.08 3.55
N ILE A 287 20.51 28.63 3.16
CA ILE A 287 20.35 30.06 2.88
C ILE A 287 18.91 30.48 3.19
N GLY A 288 18.74 31.72 3.65
CA GLY A 288 17.44 32.28 3.94
C GLY A 288 17.38 33.78 3.65
N GLN A 289 16.16 34.29 3.67
CA GLN A 289 15.86 35.72 3.65
C GLN A 289 14.81 36.03 4.72
N ALA A 290 14.97 37.17 5.39
CA ALA A 290 14.05 37.62 6.43
C ALA A 290 13.40 38.94 6.04
N VAL A 291 12.13 39.12 6.41
CA VAL A 291 11.36 40.35 6.20
C VAL A 291 10.48 40.64 7.42
N GLN A 292 10.33 41.92 7.75
CA GLN A 292 9.40 42.36 8.80
C GLN A 292 7.97 42.41 8.26
N VAL A 293 7.02 41.88 9.02
CA VAL A 293 5.59 41.95 8.75
C VAL A 293 4.92 42.71 9.88
N LYS A 294 4.22 43.78 9.53
CA LYS A 294 3.52 44.67 10.47
C LYS A 294 2.06 44.23 10.56
N LEU A 295 1.78 43.28 11.44
CA LEU A 295 0.42 42.78 11.64
C LEU A 295 -0.44 43.87 12.29
N GLN A 296 -1.61 44.11 11.71
CA GLN A 296 -2.65 44.96 12.31
C GLN A 296 -3.70 44.11 13.02
N ALA A 297 -4.19 44.62 14.16
CA ALA A 297 -5.20 43.96 14.97
C ALA A 297 -6.42 43.51 14.12
N GLY A 298 -6.66 42.19 14.10
CA GLY A 298 -7.79 41.58 13.39
C GLY A 298 -7.69 41.54 11.87
N GLN A 299 -6.59 42.00 11.27
CA GLN A 299 -6.33 41.86 9.84
C GLN A 299 -5.43 40.65 9.58
N THR A 300 -5.70 39.93 8.50
CA THR A 300 -4.87 38.79 8.05
C THR A 300 -3.82 39.28 7.08
N SER A 301 -2.54 39.02 7.37
CA SER A 301 -1.46 39.18 6.39
C SER A 301 -1.19 37.86 5.67
N GLU A 302 -1.06 37.92 4.35
CA GLU A 302 -0.74 36.79 3.48
C GLU A 302 0.67 36.90 2.91
N ILE A 303 1.42 35.81 3.07
CA ILE A 303 2.76 35.64 2.57
C ILE A 303 2.79 34.38 1.72
N SER A 304 3.41 34.42 0.55
CA SER A 304 3.56 33.27 -0.33
C SER A 304 5.01 33.09 -0.77
N LYS A 305 5.46 31.85 -0.73
CA LYS A 305 6.73 31.37 -1.21
C LYS A 305 6.50 30.49 -2.44
N PHE A 306 7.21 30.80 -3.52
CA PHE A 306 7.14 30.05 -4.77
C PHE A 306 8.49 29.38 -5.00
N VAL A 307 8.47 28.07 -5.16
CA VAL A 307 9.67 27.25 -5.23
C VAL A 307 9.85 26.77 -6.66
N GLY A 308 11.09 26.86 -7.15
CA GLY A 308 11.50 26.30 -8.43
C GLY A 308 12.60 25.26 -8.22
N ALA A 309 12.44 24.06 -8.79
CA ALA A 309 13.42 22.99 -8.69
C ALA A 309 13.76 22.43 -10.08
N ALA A 310 15.05 22.23 -10.36
CA ALA A 310 15.50 21.52 -11.55
C ALA A 310 16.92 20.96 -11.37
N SER A 311 17.19 19.82 -12.01
CA SER A 311 18.50 19.16 -12.05
C SER A 311 19.01 19.00 -13.48
N SER A 312 20.33 18.93 -13.65
CA SER A 312 20.93 18.68 -14.97
C SER A 312 20.64 17.29 -15.54
N ASP A 313 20.19 16.35 -14.70
CA ASP A 313 19.70 15.03 -15.13
C ASP A 313 18.49 15.17 -16.07
N ALA A 314 17.55 16.07 -15.76
CA ALA A 314 16.35 16.25 -16.57
C ALA A 314 16.40 17.48 -17.50
N PHE A 315 17.15 18.53 -17.16
CA PHE A 315 17.15 19.80 -17.89
C PHE A 315 18.56 20.23 -18.31
N SER A 316 18.74 20.71 -19.55
CA SER A 316 20.06 21.16 -20.02
C SER A 316 20.53 22.47 -19.37
N ASP A 317 19.60 23.32 -18.96
CA ASP A 317 19.84 24.53 -18.15
C ASP A 317 18.99 24.46 -16.88
N PRO A 318 19.42 23.69 -15.86
CA PRO A 318 18.64 23.54 -14.64
C PRO A 318 18.58 24.85 -13.83
N LYS A 319 19.63 25.68 -13.88
CA LYS A 319 19.64 26.98 -13.19
C LYS A 319 18.57 27.91 -13.74
N GLY A 320 18.52 28.06 -15.06
CA GLY A 320 17.49 28.85 -15.74
C GLY A 320 16.09 28.28 -15.55
N THR A 321 15.94 26.95 -15.62
CA THR A 321 14.65 26.26 -15.45
C THR A 321 14.07 26.48 -14.04
N ALA A 322 14.87 26.23 -12.99
CA ALA A 322 14.45 26.43 -11.61
C ALA A 322 14.15 27.91 -11.30
N SER A 323 15.00 28.83 -11.77
CA SER A 323 14.78 30.27 -11.63
C SER A 323 13.48 30.71 -12.32
N HIS A 324 13.26 30.27 -13.56
CA HIS A 324 12.05 30.57 -14.31
C HIS A 324 10.80 30.04 -13.60
N ALA A 325 10.82 28.80 -13.13
CA ALA A 325 9.71 28.18 -12.41
C ALA A 325 9.32 28.99 -11.16
N SER A 326 10.30 29.34 -10.32
CA SER A 326 10.10 30.13 -9.11
C SER A 326 9.52 31.53 -9.40
N VAL A 327 10.14 32.26 -10.34
CA VAL A 327 9.75 33.64 -10.67
C VAL A 327 8.39 33.69 -11.36
N THR A 328 8.12 32.79 -12.31
CA THR A 328 6.81 32.75 -12.99
C THR A 328 5.69 32.31 -12.05
N GLY A 329 5.97 31.41 -11.11
CA GLY A 329 5.04 31.06 -10.05
C GLY A 329 4.65 32.29 -9.22
N ALA A 330 5.63 33.10 -8.81
CA ALA A 330 5.38 34.34 -8.06
C ALA A 330 4.62 35.41 -8.87
N LEU A 331 4.89 35.50 -10.17
CA LEU A 331 4.16 36.38 -11.09
C LEU A 331 2.69 35.95 -11.24
N ALA A 332 2.43 34.65 -11.40
CA ALA A 332 1.07 34.09 -11.51
C ALA A 332 0.28 34.19 -10.20
N GLY A 333 0.95 34.00 -9.06
CA GLY A 333 0.36 34.04 -7.73
C GLY A 333 -0.23 32.71 -7.26
N TYR A 334 -0.39 32.56 -5.94
CA TYR A 334 -0.75 31.30 -5.28
C TYR A 334 -2.09 30.74 -5.77
N ALA A 335 -3.13 31.58 -5.82
CA ALA A 335 -4.47 31.16 -6.22
C ALA A 335 -4.53 30.60 -7.66
N THR A 336 -3.80 31.21 -8.59
CA THR A 336 -3.72 30.75 -9.99
C THR A 336 -3.06 29.38 -10.08
N LEU A 337 -1.92 29.20 -9.42
CA LEU A 337 -1.20 27.92 -9.40
C LEU A 337 -2.00 26.81 -8.72
N LEU A 338 -2.71 27.14 -7.63
CA LEU A 338 -3.56 26.20 -6.92
C LEU A 338 -4.71 25.72 -7.83
N ASP A 339 -5.37 26.62 -8.54
CA ASP A 339 -6.46 26.26 -9.47
C ASP A 339 -5.99 25.31 -10.58
N THR A 340 -4.85 25.59 -11.21
CA THR A 340 -4.29 24.71 -12.25
C THR A 340 -3.78 23.38 -11.68
N HIS A 341 -3.27 23.38 -10.45
CA HIS A 341 -2.86 22.17 -9.75
C HIS A 341 -4.05 21.23 -9.46
N ILE A 342 -5.12 21.77 -8.88
CA ILE A 342 -6.33 21.01 -8.53
C ILE A 342 -6.99 20.46 -9.79
N LYS A 343 -7.02 21.24 -10.88
CA LYS A 343 -7.54 20.78 -12.17
C LYS A 343 -6.80 19.55 -12.67
N GLU A 344 -5.47 19.55 -12.62
CA GLU A 344 -4.67 18.39 -13.01
C GLU A 344 -4.97 17.18 -12.10
N TRP A 345 -5.03 17.34 -10.77
CA TRP A 345 -5.35 16.21 -9.89
C TRP A 345 -6.72 15.60 -10.15
N ARG A 346 -7.73 16.41 -10.49
CA ARG A 346 -9.06 15.93 -10.85
C ARG A 346 -9.11 15.16 -12.17
N GLU A 347 -8.17 15.42 -13.08
CA GLU A 347 -8.00 14.62 -14.31
C GLU A 347 -7.29 13.29 -14.00
N ILE A 348 -6.36 13.28 -13.04
CA ILE A 348 -5.55 12.11 -12.68
C ILE A 348 -6.31 11.13 -11.79
N LEU A 349 -6.96 11.60 -10.73
CA LEU A 349 -7.67 10.79 -9.76
C LEU A 349 -9.17 11.16 -9.68
N PRO A 350 -9.93 11.00 -10.79
CA PRO A 350 -11.37 11.22 -10.77
C PRO A 350 -12.10 10.11 -9.99
N ARG A 351 -13.33 10.38 -9.56
CA ARG A 351 -14.17 9.42 -8.79
C ARG A 351 -14.38 8.06 -9.47
N HIS A 352 -14.32 7.99 -10.80
CA HIS A 352 -14.46 6.73 -11.54
C HIS A 352 -13.15 5.92 -11.58
N ALA A 353 -12.01 6.46 -11.14
CA ALA A 353 -10.70 5.81 -11.17
C ALA A 353 -10.34 5.13 -9.84
N VAL A 354 -11.28 5.10 -8.90
CA VAL A 354 -11.18 4.41 -7.60
C VAL A 354 -12.33 3.43 -7.43
N ASP A 355 -12.13 2.41 -6.61
CA ASP A 355 -13.19 1.46 -6.25
C ASP A 355 -14.20 2.15 -5.31
N ARG A 356 -15.46 1.73 -5.32
CA ARG A 356 -16.53 2.31 -4.50
C ARG A 356 -17.36 1.22 -3.83
N TYR A 357 -17.35 1.23 -2.50
CA TYR A 357 -18.07 0.26 -1.66
C TYR A 357 -19.49 0.72 -1.29
N HIS A 358 -20.03 1.68 -2.05
CA HIS A 358 -21.33 2.28 -1.79
C HIS A 358 -22.46 1.36 -2.28
N TYR A 359 -23.58 1.38 -1.58
CA TYR A 359 -24.84 0.88 -2.10
C TYR A 359 -25.28 1.66 -3.35
N PRO A 360 -26.15 1.08 -4.20
CA PRO A 360 -26.69 1.78 -5.38
C PRO A 360 -27.43 3.09 -5.07
N ASN A 361 -27.86 3.30 -3.82
CA ASN A 361 -28.48 4.54 -3.36
C ASN A 361 -27.46 5.64 -2.96
N GLY A 362 -26.16 5.36 -3.05
CA GLY A 362 -25.07 6.27 -2.70
C GLY A 362 -24.70 6.33 -1.21
N SER A 363 -25.25 5.46 -0.35
CA SER A 363 -24.82 5.35 1.06
C SER A 363 -23.77 4.25 1.24
N LEU A 364 -22.94 4.37 2.26
CA LEU A 364 -21.99 3.31 2.66
C LEU A 364 -22.63 2.36 3.67
N PRO A 365 -22.28 1.06 3.64
CA PRO A 365 -22.58 0.13 4.74
C PRO A 365 -22.08 0.66 6.08
N VAL A 366 -22.85 0.47 7.15
CA VAL A 366 -22.44 0.88 8.51
C VAL A 366 -21.47 -0.17 9.08
N ASP A 367 -20.26 -0.19 8.54
CA ASP A 367 -19.17 -1.10 8.90
C ASP A 367 -17.83 -0.37 8.81
N GLU A 368 -17.07 -0.35 9.92
CA GLU A 368 -15.80 0.38 10.01
C GLU A 368 -14.74 -0.15 9.04
N GLN A 369 -14.74 -1.46 8.77
CA GLN A 369 -13.80 -2.06 7.81
C GLN A 369 -14.17 -1.64 6.38
N ILE A 370 -15.46 -1.55 6.06
CA ILE A 370 -15.89 -1.04 4.74
C ILE A 370 -15.58 0.45 4.59
N HIS A 371 -15.72 1.26 5.64
CA HIS A 371 -15.29 2.65 5.61
C HIS A 371 -13.77 2.77 5.41
N GLU A 372 -12.97 1.91 6.05
CA GLU A 372 -11.51 1.87 5.84
C GLU A 372 -11.17 1.49 4.39
N LEU A 373 -11.79 0.43 3.85
CA LEU A 373 -11.60 0.04 2.44
C LEU A 373 -11.99 1.14 1.46
N GLN A 374 -13.08 1.86 1.71
CA GLN A 374 -13.50 3.01 0.91
C GLN A 374 -12.44 4.12 0.94
N LEU A 375 -11.90 4.46 2.11
CA LEU A 375 -10.84 5.44 2.26
C LEU A 375 -9.57 5.00 1.52
N LEU A 376 -9.15 3.74 1.71
CA LEU A 376 -7.96 3.17 1.10
C LEU A 376 -8.04 3.08 -0.42
N SER A 377 -9.24 2.92 -0.97
CA SER A 377 -9.49 2.97 -2.42
C SER A 377 -9.05 4.30 -3.05
N VAL A 378 -8.98 5.38 -2.24
CA VAL A 378 -8.59 6.73 -2.66
C VAL A 378 -7.14 7.03 -2.26
N THR A 379 -6.75 6.72 -1.03
CA THR A 379 -5.42 7.09 -0.52
C THR A 379 -4.31 6.25 -1.13
N ASN A 380 -4.50 4.95 -1.31
CA ASN A 380 -3.46 4.08 -1.88
C ASN A 380 -3.06 4.52 -3.30
N PRO A 381 -3.97 4.74 -4.27
CA PRO A 381 -3.58 5.22 -5.58
C PRO A 381 -3.01 6.64 -5.52
N PHE A 382 -3.53 7.54 -4.67
CA PHE A 382 -2.96 8.88 -4.48
C PHE A 382 -1.47 8.84 -4.09
N GLN A 383 -1.12 8.04 -3.08
CA GLN A 383 0.23 7.93 -2.55
C GLN A 383 1.25 7.44 -3.61
N ILE A 384 0.81 6.60 -4.54
CA ILE A 384 1.65 6.14 -5.65
C ILE A 384 1.66 7.16 -6.80
N LEU A 385 0.48 7.64 -7.23
CA LEU A 385 0.34 8.57 -8.37
C LEU A 385 1.06 9.90 -8.15
N GLN A 386 1.18 10.37 -6.92
CA GLN A 386 1.96 11.58 -6.63
C GLN A 386 3.44 11.43 -7.02
N ASN A 387 3.97 10.20 -7.12
CA ASN A 387 5.34 9.90 -7.54
C ASN A 387 5.48 9.64 -9.06
N THR A 388 4.46 9.95 -9.86
CA THR A 388 4.47 9.76 -11.33
C THR A 388 4.39 11.08 -12.11
N VAL A 389 4.87 11.12 -13.35
CA VAL A 389 4.70 12.29 -14.24
C VAL A 389 3.80 11.90 -15.41
N GLY A 390 2.60 12.50 -15.46
CA GLY A 390 1.60 12.21 -16.48
C GLY A 390 1.86 12.87 -17.84
N PRO A 391 1.12 12.47 -18.88
CA PRO A 391 1.29 12.98 -20.25
C PRO A 391 1.05 14.49 -20.38
N ASN A 392 0.10 15.06 -19.65
CA ASN A 392 -0.15 16.50 -19.62
C ASN A 392 1.07 17.28 -19.07
N ALA A 393 1.63 16.82 -17.96
CA ALA A 393 2.82 17.38 -17.33
C ALA A 393 4.06 17.28 -18.24
N ILE A 394 4.27 16.13 -18.90
CA ILE A 394 5.36 15.95 -19.89
C ILE A 394 5.20 16.95 -21.04
N ARG A 395 3.98 17.14 -21.56
CA ARG A 395 3.69 18.12 -22.61
C ARG A 395 3.94 19.55 -22.15
N ALA A 396 3.51 19.90 -20.94
CA ALA A 396 3.75 21.21 -20.33
C ALA A 396 5.25 21.48 -20.12
N ALA A 397 6.05 20.43 -19.90
CA ALA A 397 7.51 20.48 -19.82
C ALA A 397 8.20 20.37 -21.19
N GLY A 398 7.49 20.61 -22.30
CA GLY A 398 8.07 20.62 -23.65
C GLY A 398 8.34 19.23 -24.24
N ASN A 399 7.57 18.22 -23.85
CA ASN A 399 7.77 16.81 -24.21
C ASN A 399 9.15 16.27 -23.78
N ASN A 400 9.61 16.68 -22.58
CA ASN A 400 10.89 16.23 -22.05
C ASN A 400 10.86 14.74 -21.72
N THR A 401 11.56 13.94 -22.53
CA THR A 401 11.62 12.48 -22.40
C THR A 401 12.38 12.02 -21.15
N ARG A 402 13.08 12.91 -20.43
CA ARG A 402 13.83 12.58 -19.22
C ARG A 402 13.00 12.61 -17.93
N LEU A 403 11.69 12.91 -17.99
CA LEU A 403 10.84 13.04 -16.80
C LEU A 403 10.07 11.77 -16.41
N ASN A 404 9.98 10.79 -17.30
CA ASN A 404 9.16 9.58 -17.13
C ASN A 404 10.00 8.31 -17.30
N VAL A 405 11.22 8.32 -16.77
CA VAL A 405 12.26 7.27 -16.95
C VAL A 405 13.02 7.00 -15.64
N HIS A 406 12.38 7.20 -14.50
CA HIS A 406 13.02 7.06 -13.18
C HIS A 406 12.32 6.06 -12.25
N SER A 407 11.23 5.43 -12.71
CA SER A 407 10.41 4.51 -11.92
C SER A 407 9.90 5.15 -10.61
N VAL A 408 9.40 4.32 -9.68
CA VAL A 408 8.93 4.72 -8.35
C VAL A 408 9.77 4.02 -7.28
N PRO A 409 10.53 4.76 -6.45
CA PRO A 409 11.26 4.18 -5.31
C PRO A 409 10.32 3.61 -4.23
N VAL A 410 10.82 2.68 -3.42
CA VAL A 410 10.04 2.01 -2.34
C VAL A 410 9.29 2.99 -1.42
N CYS A 411 9.92 4.12 -1.06
CA CYS A 411 9.29 5.19 -0.27
C CYS A 411 8.96 6.48 -1.03
N GLY A 412 8.96 6.43 -2.37
CA GLY A 412 8.71 7.59 -3.22
C GLY A 412 9.78 8.68 -3.10
N LEU A 413 9.43 9.91 -3.45
CA LEU A 413 10.36 11.06 -3.53
C LEU A 413 10.40 11.94 -2.26
N GLY A 414 9.70 11.54 -1.20
CA GLY A 414 9.69 12.24 0.09
C GLY A 414 10.62 11.61 1.15
N ALA A 415 11.17 10.42 0.90
CA ALA A 415 11.99 9.69 1.85
C ALA A 415 13.13 8.96 1.12
N ASP A 416 14.19 8.60 1.87
CA ASP A 416 15.37 7.93 1.34
C ASP A 416 15.55 6.50 1.86
N CYS A 417 14.49 5.90 2.41
CA CYS A 417 14.48 4.47 2.75
C CYS A 417 14.92 3.63 1.54
N TYR A 418 15.54 2.47 1.78
CA TYR A 418 16.13 1.63 0.72
C TYR A 418 17.10 2.37 -0.21
N GLY A 419 17.65 3.52 0.20
CA GLY A 419 18.53 4.34 -0.64
C GLY A 419 17.81 4.93 -1.86
N GLY A 420 16.48 4.96 -1.86
CA GLY A 420 15.66 5.32 -3.02
C GLY A 420 15.85 4.38 -4.22
N LEU A 421 16.30 3.14 -4.01
CA LEU A 421 16.51 2.17 -5.08
C LEU A 421 15.19 1.65 -5.65
N ILE A 422 15.25 1.19 -6.90
CA ILE A 422 14.16 0.55 -7.61
C ILE A 422 14.34 -0.98 -7.52
N PHE A 423 13.29 -1.65 -7.06
CA PHE A 423 13.19 -3.09 -6.88
C PHE A 423 12.09 -3.65 -7.79
N TRP A 424 11.88 -4.97 -7.75
CA TRP A 424 10.68 -5.62 -8.31
C TRP A 424 9.36 -5.04 -7.75
N ASP A 425 9.43 -4.34 -6.60
CA ASP A 425 8.33 -3.61 -5.99
C ASP A 425 7.59 -2.68 -6.96
N ALA A 426 8.35 -1.99 -7.80
CA ALA A 426 7.81 -1.06 -8.76
C ALA A 426 6.93 -1.78 -9.77
N GLU A 427 7.35 -2.96 -10.26
CA GLU A 427 6.63 -3.75 -11.25
C GLU A 427 5.46 -4.55 -10.65
N THR A 428 5.72 -5.31 -9.59
CA THR A 428 4.79 -6.33 -9.07
C THR A 428 3.71 -5.75 -8.17
N TRP A 429 4.06 -4.73 -7.36
CA TRP A 429 3.15 -4.21 -6.33
C TRP A 429 2.61 -2.85 -6.72
N MET A 430 3.46 -1.88 -7.04
CA MET A 430 3.02 -0.50 -7.30
C MET A 430 2.40 -0.32 -8.68
N ALA A 431 3.03 -0.88 -9.73
CA ALA A 431 2.55 -0.69 -11.09
C ALA A 431 1.28 -1.47 -11.37
N LEU A 432 1.20 -2.75 -11.00
CA LEU A 432 0.15 -3.65 -11.46
C LEU A 432 -1.30 -3.12 -11.25
N GLY A 433 -1.61 -2.63 -10.04
CA GLY A 433 -2.93 -2.04 -9.73
C GLY A 433 -3.22 -0.73 -10.48
N LEU A 434 -2.18 0.05 -10.79
CA LEU A 434 -2.29 1.30 -11.53
C LEU A 434 -2.15 1.13 -13.04
N GLN A 435 -1.52 0.07 -13.55
CA GLN A 435 -1.41 -0.20 -14.99
C GLN A 435 -2.81 -0.33 -15.56
N VAL A 436 -3.67 -1.11 -14.89
CA VAL A 436 -5.05 -1.33 -15.33
C VAL A 436 -5.91 -0.08 -15.28
N SER A 437 -5.64 0.91 -14.42
CA SER A 437 -6.51 2.08 -14.20
C SER A 437 -5.94 3.41 -14.72
N HIS A 438 -4.63 3.56 -14.70
CA HIS A 438 -3.86 4.76 -15.07
C HIS A 438 -2.65 4.41 -15.96
N PRO A 439 -2.83 3.66 -17.07
CA PRO A 439 -1.72 3.09 -17.84
C PRO A 439 -0.71 4.12 -18.34
N GLU A 440 -1.14 5.34 -18.69
CA GLU A 440 -0.24 6.42 -19.16
C GLU A 440 0.56 7.08 -18.03
N HIS A 441 0.05 7.09 -16.79
CA HIS A 441 0.73 7.71 -15.65
C HIS A 441 1.80 6.81 -15.05
N ILE A 442 1.54 5.51 -14.98
CA ILE A 442 2.47 4.56 -14.35
C ILE A 442 3.57 4.06 -15.31
N GLU A 443 3.59 4.55 -16.57
CA GLU A 443 4.61 4.17 -17.56
C GLU A 443 6.04 4.42 -17.11
N THR A 444 6.28 5.31 -16.14
CA THR A 444 7.61 5.56 -15.57
C THR A 444 8.35 4.27 -15.19
N VAL A 445 7.61 3.25 -14.75
CA VAL A 445 8.15 1.93 -14.36
C VAL A 445 8.69 1.17 -15.56
N VAL A 446 7.86 0.96 -16.60
CA VAL A 446 8.30 0.24 -17.81
C VAL A 446 9.32 1.04 -18.63
N ASN A 447 9.17 2.37 -18.68
CA ASN A 447 10.09 3.27 -19.36
C ASN A 447 11.47 3.26 -18.73
N TYR A 448 11.54 3.18 -17.40
CA TYR A 448 12.80 3.00 -16.68
C TYR A 448 13.50 1.70 -17.09
N ARG A 449 12.78 0.57 -17.18
CA ARG A 449 13.38 -0.70 -17.59
C ARG A 449 13.82 -0.69 -19.05
N VAL A 450 13.10 0.00 -19.93
CA VAL A 450 13.54 0.25 -21.32
C VAL A 450 14.82 1.11 -21.35
N ASP A 451 14.89 2.18 -20.56
CA ASP A 451 16.09 3.02 -20.43
C ASP A 451 17.31 2.24 -19.93
N LYS A 452 17.10 1.32 -18.97
CA LYS A 452 18.16 0.46 -18.40
C LYS A 452 18.48 -0.78 -19.23
N TYR A 453 17.73 -1.08 -20.27
CA TYR A 453 17.95 -2.26 -21.10
C TYR A 453 19.37 -2.34 -21.71
N PRO A 454 19.96 -1.26 -22.25
CA PRO A 454 21.36 -1.29 -22.71
C PRO A 454 22.33 -1.70 -21.60
N GLN A 455 22.15 -1.19 -20.37
CA GLN A 455 22.98 -1.59 -19.23
C GLN A 455 22.71 -3.05 -18.81
N ALA A 456 21.47 -3.53 -18.86
CA ALA A 456 21.15 -4.92 -18.55
C ALA A 456 21.84 -5.92 -19.50
N LYS A 457 22.06 -5.53 -20.76
CA LYS A 457 22.88 -6.33 -21.70
C LYS A 457 24.36 -6.30 -21.34
N GLU A 458 24.87 -5.15 -20.90
CA GLU A 458 26.24 -5.02 -20.43
C GLU A 458 26.49 -5.80 -19.12
N ASN A 459 25.48 -5.88 -18.25
CA ASN A 459 25.51 -6.65 -17.01
C ASN A 459 25.75 -8.15 -17.25
N ILE A 460 25.44 -8.71 -18.41
CA ILE A 460 25.81 -10.10 -18.75
C ILE A 460 27.32 -10.32 -18.65
N LYS A 461 28.14 -9.29 -18.89
CA LYS A 461 29.61 -9.38 -18.76
C LYS A 461 30.05 -9.57 -17.30
N MET A 462 29.17 -9.32 -16.33
CA MET A 462 29.38 -9.64 -14.92
C MET A 462 29.17 -11.12 -14.59
N ALA A 463 28.90 -11.99 -15.58
CA ALA A 463 28.77 -13.43 -15.37
C ALA A 463 29.97 -14.08 -14.64
N PHE A 464 31.14 -13.43 -14.64
CA PHE A 464 32.27 -13.89 -13.84
C PHE A 464 32.02 -13.81 -12.32
N SER A 465 31.01 -13.06 -11.88
CA SER A 465 30.60 -13.01 -10.48
C SER A 465 29.67 -14.16 -10.10
N SER A 466 29.14 -14.92 -11.07
CA SER A 466 28.32 -16.10 -10.82
C SER A 466 29.19 -17.27 -10.35
N SER A 467 28.62 -18.16 -9.55
CA SER A 467 29.12 -19.51 -9.24
C SER A 467 29.40 -20.35 -10.49
N LYS A 468 28.92 -19.90 -11.66
CA LYS A 468 29.08 -20.54 -12.97
C LYS A 468 30.19 -19.91 -13.84
N ASN A 469 30.99 -19.01 -13.28
CA ASN A 469 32.06 -18.20 -13.92
C ASN A 469 33.01 -19.00 -14.85
N GLU A 470 33.24 -20.28 -14.61
CA GLU A 470 34.21 -21.08 -15.38
C GLU A 470 33.77 -21.49 -16.80
N THR A 471 32.53 -21.21 -17.21
CA THR A 471 31.88 -21.97 -18.30
C THR A 471 31.76 -21.26 -19.65
N GLY A 472 32.14 -19.98 -19.81
CA GLY A 472 32.00 -19.25 -21.09
C GLY A 472 30.58 -19.25 -21.65
N ARG A 473 29.61 -19.43 -20.73
CA ARG A 473 28.26 -19.90 -20.98
C ARG A 473 27.26 -18.80 -21.26
N PHE A 474 27.50 -17.62 -20.69
CA PHE A 474 26.64 -16.47 -20.88
C PHE A 474 27.10 -15.74 -22.15
N THR A 475 26.40 -15.98 -23.26
CA THR A 475 26.80 -15.52 -24.59
C THR A 475 25.99 -14.32 -25.10
N GLY A 476 24.92 -13.95 -24.38
CA GLY A 476 24.05 -12.84 -24.72
C GLY A 476 22.89 -12.70 -23.73
N GLY A 477 21.83 -12.02 -24.17
CA GLY A 477 20.66 -11.73 -23.35
C GLY A 477 20.80 -10.43 -22.55
N ALA A 478 19.94 -10.29 -21.54
CA ALA A 478 19.93 -9.16 -20.62
C ALA A 478 19.61 -9.63 -19.20
N VAL A 479 20.30 -9.04 -18.22
CA VAL A 479 20.08 -9.28 -16.79
C VAL A 479 20.06 -7.96 -16.04
N TYR A 480 18.96 -7.69 -15.36
CA TYR A 480 18.79 -6.54 -14.49
C TYR A 480 19.27 -6.89 -13.07
N PRO A 481 19.85 -5.92 -12.34
CA PRO A 481 20.28 -6.12 -10.96
C PRO A 481 19.07 -6.17 -10.02
N TRP A 482 19.24 -6.85 -8.88
CA TRP A 482 18.21 -6.92 -7.83
C TRP A 482 17.73 -5.55 -7.37
N THR A 483 18.67 -4.64 -7.08
CA THR A 483 18.39 -3.24 -6.83
C THR A 483 18.97 -2.40 -7.96
N SER A 484 18.23 -1.37 -8.35
CA SER A 484 18.62 -0.51 -9.46
C SER A 484 18.56 0.96 -9.06
N GLY A 485 19.69 1.65 -9.20
CA GLY A 485 19.83 3.09 -8.94
C GLY A 485 20.01 3.88 -10.24
N ARG A 486 21.03 4.73 -10.26
CA ARG A 486 21.35 5.62 -11.40
C ARG A 486 21.58 4.88 -12.71
N ASP A 487 22.53 3.94 -12.70
CA ASP A 487 23.03 3.33 -13.92
C ASP A 487 22.37 1.97 -14.21
N GLY A 488 21.85 1.28 -13.19
CA GLY A 488 21.27 -0.06 -13.33
C GLY A 488 22.32 -1.15 -13.55
N ASN A 489 23.55 -0.93 -13.07
CA ASN A 489 24.65 -1.87 -13.09
C ASN A 489 24.57 -2.87 -11.92
N CYS A 490 25.22 -4.03 -12.07
CA CYS A 490 25.35 -4.99 -10.96
C CYS A 490 26.27 -4.43 -9.88
N THR A 491 25.81 -4.41 -8.63
CA THR A 491 26.54 -3.89 -7.47
C THR A 491 26.38 -4.80 -6.25
N GLY A 492 26.92 -4.42 -5.09
CA GLY A 492 26.84 -5.21 -3.87
C GLY A 492 25.45 -5.22 -3.23
N THR A 493 24.66 -4.17 -3.39
CA THR A 493 23.24 -4.17 -3.00
C THR A 493 22.37 -4.84 -4.07
N GLY A 494 22.77 -4.73 -5.34
CA GLY A 494 22.04 -5.26 -6.49
C GLY A 494 22.86 -6.25 -7.33
N PRO A 495 23.15 -7.47 -6.83
CA PRO A 495 23.78 -8.49 -7.67
C PRO A 495 22.86 -8.88 -8.84
N CYS A 496 23.46 -9.18 -9.99
CA CYS A 496 22.72 -9.71 -11.16
C CYS A 496 22.73 -11.24 -11.23
N PHE A 497 23.69 -11.87 -10.55
CA PHE A 497 23.90 -13.31 -10.57
C PHE A 497 23.86 -13.84 -9.14
N ASP A 498 23.41 -15.08 -9.04
CA ASP A 498 23.39 -15.92 -7.85
C ASP A 498 22.58 -15.35 -6.69
N TYR A 499 21.44 -14.75 -7.02
CA TYR A 499 20.52 -14.15 -6.07
C TYR A 499 19.08 -14.23 -6.62
N GLU A 500 18.28 -13.18 -6.42
CA GLU A 500 16.87 -13.08 -6.82
C GLU A 500 16.69 -12.89 -8.32
N TYR A 501 16.78 -13.99 -9.07
CA TYR A 501 16.65 -14.01 -10.52
C TYR A 501 15.23 -13.71 -11.03
N HIS A 502 14.20 -13.86 -10.19
CA HIS A 502 12.79 -13.63 -10.58
C HIS A 502 12.52 -12.20 -11.05
N LEU A 503 13.26 -11.20 -10.55
CA LEU A 503 13.11 -9.78 -10.93
C LEU A 503 13.07 -9.56 -12.45
N ASN A 504 13.81 -10.36 -13.21
CA ASN A 504 13.82 -10.26 -14.66
C ASN A 504 12.47 -10.70 -15.28
N GLY A 505 11.85 -11.75 -14.76
CA GLY A 505 10.51 -12.19 -15.17
C GLY A 505 9.42 -11.23 -14.70
N ASP A 506 9.58 -10.62 -13.52
CA ASP A 506 8.65 -9.59 -13.03
C ASP A 506 8.63 -8.38 -13.98
N ILE A 507 9.80 -7.94 -14.45
CA ILE A 507 9.94 -6.91 -15.48
C ILE A 507 9.25 -7.33 -16.79
N ALA A 508 9.47 -8.55 -17.25
CA ALA A 508 8.83 -9.07 -18.45
C ALA A 508 7.29 -9.08 -18.34
N ILE A 509 6.76 -9.50 -17.19
CA ILE A 509 5.33 -9.48 -16.87
C ILE A 509 4.80 -8.04 -16.91
N ALA A 510 5.48 -7.08 -16.27
CA ALA A 510 5.04 -5.68 -16.28
C ALA A 510 5.02 -5.06 -17.69
N LEU A 511 6.01 -5.39 -18.53
CA LEU A 511 6.05 -4.97 -19.95
C LEU A 511 4.90 -5.57 -20.76
N ARG A 512 4.58 -6.85 -20.53
CA ARG A 512 3.44 -7.52 -21.16
C ARG A 512 2.12 -6.92 -20.68
N ASN A 513 1.97 -6.69 -19.39
CA ASN A 513 0.78 -6.09 -18.79
C ASN A 513 0.53 -4.68 -19.35
N GLN A 514 1.58 -3.87 -19.55
CA GLN A 514 1.45 -2.58 -20.22
C GLN A 514 0.87 -2.72 -21.64
N TYR A 515 1.30 -3.72 -22.41
CA TYR A 515 0.70 -3.99 -23.72
C TYR A 515 -0.76 -4.43 -23.62
N VAL A 516 -1.06 -5.40 -22.74
CA VAL A 516 -2.43 -5.91 -22.53
C VAL A 516 -3.38 -4.76 -22.19
N VAL A 517 -2.94 -3.81 -21.37
CA VAL A 517 -3.78 -2.70 -20.95
C VAL A 517 -3.85 -1.58 -21.99
N SER A 518 -2.71 -1.14 -22.56
CA SER A 518 -2.66 0.02 -23.45
C SER A 518 -3.14 -0.27 -24.88
N GLY A 519 -3.02 -1.52 -25.34
CA GLY A 519 -3.23 -1.90 -26.74
C GLY A 519 -2.10 -1.52 -27.69
N ASP A 520 -0.99 -0.96 -27.20
CA ASP A 520 0.14 -0.52 -28.04
C ASP A 520 1.00 -1.69 -28.55
N TRP A 521 0.44 -2.43 -29.50
CA TRP A 521 1.08 -3.60 -30.11
C TRP A 521 2.37 -3.24 -30.84
N LYS A 522 2.48 -2.00 -31.36
CA LYS A 522 3.65 -1.56 -32.12
C LYS A 522 4.82 -1.37 -31.17
N ARG A 523 4.62 -0.62 -30.09
CA ARG A 523 5.63 -0.43 -29.05
C ARG A 523 6.01 -1.76 -28.40
N PHE A 524 5.03 -2.63 -28.13
CA PHE A 524 5.33 -3.96 -27.61
C PHE A 524 6.29 -4.72 -28.52
N LYS A 525 6.00 -4.77 -29.82
CA LYS A 525 6.85 -5.46 -30.80
C LYS A 525 8.24 -4.85 -30.93
N GLU A 526 8.34 -3.51 -30.92
CA GLU A 526 9.59 -2.78 -31.23
C GLU A 526 10.49 -2.60 -30.00
N GLU A 527 9.93 -2.48 -28.80
CA GLU A 527 10.67 -2.14 -27.57
C GLU A 527 10.59 -3.24 -26.50
N PHE A 528 9.41 -3.80 -26.23
CA PHE A 528 9.21 -4.68 -25.06
C PHE A 528 9.51 -6.15 -25.34
N LEU A 529 9.08 -6.67 -26.49
CA LEU A 529 9.32 -8.05 -26.91
C LEU A 529 10.82 -8.37 -27.09
N PRO A 530 11.68 -7.45 -27.58
CA PRO A 530 13.13 -7.65 -27.55
C PRO A 530 13.67 -7.87 -26.13
N ILE A 531 13.20 -7.11 -25.13
CA ILE A 531 13.61 -7.27 -23.72
C ILE A 531 13.17 -8.66 -23.21
N ASN A 532 11.92 -9.04 -23.47
CA ASN A 532 11.39 -10.37 -23.10
C ASN A 532 12.25 -11.51 -23.70
N ASN A 533 12.64 -11.38 -24.97
CA ASN A 533 13.52 -12.34 -25.65
C ASN A 533 14.91 -12.41 -25.03
N ASP A 534 15.54 -11.27 -24.72
CA ASP A 534 16.88 -11.23 -24.14
C ASP A 534 16.88 -11.76 -22.69
N ILE A 535 15.80 -11.58 -21.93
CA ILE A 535 15.59 -12.21 -20.61
C ILE A 535 15.37 -13.73 -20.74
N ALA A 536 14.54 -14.17 -21.69
CA ALA A 536 14.33 -15.59 -21.97
C ALA A 536 15.64 -16.28 -22.41
N TYR A 537 16.47 -15.58 -23.17
CA TYR A 537 17.80 -16.05 -23.56
C TYR A 537 18.69 -16.25 -22.33
N PHE A 538 18.76 -15.23 -21.47
CA PHE A 538 19.50 -15.29 -20.21
C PHE A 538 19.04 -16.47 -19.34
N TYR A 539 17.73 -16.68 -19.15
CA TYR A 539 17.22 -17.82 -18.37
C TYR A 539 17.57 -19.18 -18.97
N GLY A 540 17.50 -19.31 -20.30
CA GLY A 540 17.95 -20.53 -20.99
C GLY A 540 19.43 -20.84 -20.71
N GLU A 541 20.26 -19.81 -20.58
CA GLU A 541 21.66 -19.94 -20.17
C GLU A 541 21.82 -20.09 -18.66
N ALA A 542 20.92 -19.59 -17.80
CA ALA A 542 21.05 -19.74 -16.35
C ALA A 542 20.74 -21.16 -15.85
N LEU A 543 19.96 -21.98 -16.58
CA LEU A 543 19.47 -23.30 -16.15
C LEU A 543 20.44 -24.47 -16.42
N ASP A 544 20.80 -25.26 -15.40
CA ASP A 544 21.70 -26.41 -15.53
C ASP A 544 20.98 -27.74 -15.74
N PHE A 545 21.40 -28.52 -16.74
CA PHE A 545 20.91 -29.90 -16.88
C PHE A 545 21.58 -30.82 -15.86
N ASN A 546 20.86 -31.16 -14.80
CA ASN A 546 21.30 -32.12 -13.80
C ASN A 546 21.09 -33.54 -14.32
N LYS A 547 22.19 -34.23 -14.66
CA LYS A 547 22.16 -35.60 -15.18
C LYS A 547 21.59 -36.63 -14.19
N SER A 548 21.67 -36.35 -12.88
CA SER A 548 21.20 -37.26 -11.84
C SER A 548 19.69 -37.19 -11.69
N SER A 549 19.11 -35.98 -11.71
CA SER A 549 17.65 -35.80 -11.68
C SER A 549 17.00 -35.99 -13.04
N GLY A 550 17.72 -35.70 -14.12
CA GLY A 550 17.20 -35.71 -15.49
C GLY A 550 16.50 -34.42 -15.91
N PHE A 551 16.62 -33.36 -15.11
CA PHE A 551 15.93 -32.09 -15.31
C PHE A 551 16.89 -30.89 -15.40
N TYR A 552 16.41 -29.80 -15.99
CA TYR A 552 17.01 -28.48 -15.92
C TYR A 552 16.61 -27.82 -14.60
N GLU A 553 17.59 -27.32 -13.86
CA GLU A 553 17.43 -26.74 -12.52
C GLU A 553 18.14 -25.39 -12.44
N LEU A 554 17.57 -24.43 -11.71
CA LEU A 554 18.23 -23.18 -11.36
C LEU A 554 19.05 -23.39 -10.08
N TRP A 555 20.30 -22.95 -10.06
CA TRP A 555 21.22 -23.21 -8.94
C TRP A 555 21.69 -21.88 -8.35
N ASN A 556 21.93 -21.88 -7.03
CA ASN A 556 22.37 -20.73 -6.26
C ASN A 556 21.46 -19.50 -6.45
N ALA A 557 20.16 -19.67 -6.22
CA ALA A 557 19.15 -18.63 -6.34
C ALA A 557 18.56 -18.29 -4.97
N THR A 558 17.89 -17.15 -4.93
CA THR A 558 17.01 -16.74 -3.82
C THR A 558 15.63 -16.49 -4.46
N ASP A 559 14.58 -17.03 -3.86
CA ASP A 559 13.19 -16.72 -4.22
C ASP A 559 12.67 -15.59 -3.31
N PRO A 560 11.44 -15.07 -3.50
CA PRO A 560 10.90 -13.98 -2.70
C PRO A 560 10.97 -14.19 -1.18
N ASP A 561 10.96 -15.43 -0.67
CA ASP A 561 11.33 -15.68 0.72
C ASP A 561 12.84 -15.51 0.95
N GLU A 562 13.25 -14.27 1.21
CA GLU A 562 14.65 -13.92 1.49
C GLU A 562 15.19 -14.50 2.81
N TYR A 563 14.43 -15.25 3.60
CA TYR A 563 15.00 -16.03 4.70
C TYR A 563 15.77 -17.26 4.18
N ALA A 564 15.48 -17.72 2.96
CA ALA A 564 16.17 -18.81 2.27
C ALA A 564 17.02 -18.30 1.09
N ASN A 565 18.27 -17.94 1.37
CA ASN A 565 19.19 -17.43 0.35
C ASN A 565 20.08 -18.51 -0.26
N ASN A 566 20.45 -18.31 -1.53
CA ASN A 566 21.53 -19.07 -2.19
C ASN A 566 21.29 -20.60 -2.19
N VAL A 567 20.03 -21.00 -2.44
CA VAL A 567 19.54 -22.37 -2.49
C VAL A 567 19.35 -22.86 -3.94
N ASN A 568 19.10 -24.16 -4.11
CA ASN A 568 18.95 -24.77 -5.44
C ASN A 568 17.49 -25.14 -5.73
N ASN A 569 17.15 -25.08 -7.01
CA ASN A 569 15.87 -25.42 -7.61
C ASN A 569 14.71 -24.79 -6.84
N VAL A 570 14.69 -23.46 -6.84
CA VAL A 570 13.71 -22.66 -6.09
C VAL A 570 12.34 -22.68 -6.77
N GLY A 571 11.26 -22.71 -5.98
CA GLY A 571 9.90 -22.98 -6.45
C GLY A 571 9.34 -21.91 -7.38
N PHE A 572 9.17 -20.70 -6.88
CA PHE A 572 8.55 -19.60 -7.60
C PHE A 572 9.34 -19.18 -8.84
N THR A 573 10.66 -18.93 -8.72
CA THR A 573 11.46 -18.53 -9.89
C THR A 573 11.46 -19.63 -10.97
N THR A 574 11.43 -20.92 -10.60
CA THR A 574 11.38 -22.00 -11.59
C THR A 574 10.05 -22.00 -12.36
N ALA A 575 8.92 -21.79 -11.68
CA ALA A 575 7.62 -21.64 -12.34
C ALA A 575 7.62 -20.43 -13.30
N LEU A 576 8.15 -19.30 -12.83
CA LEU A 576 8.27 -18.06 -13.59
C LEU A 576 9.13 -18.25 -14.84
N ILE A 577 10.30 -18.87 -14.73
CA ILE A 577 11.17 -19.13 -15.90
C ILE A 577 10.46 -20.06 -16.88
N GLN A 578 9.87 -21.16 -16.40
CA GLN A 578 9.21 -22.14 -17.26
C GLN A 578 8.10 -21.47 -18.08
N LYS A 579 7.27 -20.65 -17.42
CA LYS A 579 6.22 -19.88 -18.05
C LYS A 579 6.78 -18.85 -19.02
N HIS A 580 7.77 -18.04 -18.61
CA HIS A 580 8.36 -16.98 -19.41
C HIS A 580 8.95 -17.51 -20.73
N LEU A 581 9.64 -18.66 -20.69
CA LEU A 581 10.18 -19.31 -21.89
C LEU A 581 9.10 -19.76 -22.86
N ASN A 582 7.98 -20.31 -22.36
CA ASN A 582 6.86 -20.73 -23.20
C ASN A 582 6.12 -19.52 -23.80
N GLU A 583 5.76 -18.56 -22.96
CA GLU A 583 5.02 -17.35 -23.38
C GLU A 583 5.84 -16.49 -24.34
N THR A 584 7.15 -16.34 -24.15
CA THR A 584 8.00 -15.59 -25.08
C THR A 584 7.97 -16.21 -26.49
N ASN A 585 7.95 -17.55 -26.59
CA ASN A 585 7.78 -18.24 -27.87
C ASN A 585 6.38 -18.03 -28.47
N GLU A 586 5.33 -18.05 -27.65
CA GLU A 586 3.97 -17.76 -28.09
C GLU A 586 3.85 -16.32 -28.63
N LEU A 587 4.41 -15.35 -27.90
CA LEU A 587 4.48 -13.93 -28.31
C LEU A 587 5.28 -13.78 -29.60
N ASN A 588 6.45 -14.44 -29.73
CA ASN A 588 7.22 -14.43 -30.98
C ASN A 588 6.36 -14.92 -32.15
N ARG A 589 5.65 -16.05 -31.98
CA ARG A 589 4.75 -16.58 -33.00
C ARG A 589 3.63 -15.58 -33.35
N MET A 590 2.99 -14.97 -32.35
CA MET A 590 1.94 -13.97 -32.56
C MET A 590 2.42 -12.76 -33.37
N PHE A 591 3.66 -12.31 -33.12
CA PHE A 591 4.23 -11.13 -33.79
C PHE A 591 5.03 -11.46 -35.06
N GLY A 592 5.03 -12.72 -35.51
CA GLY A 592 5.69 -13.19 -36.72
C GLY A 592 7.22 -13.29 -36.62
N LEU A 593 7.75 -13.44 -35.40
CA LEU A 593 9.16 -13.67 -35.10
C LEU A 593 9.44 -15.19 -34.96
N PRO A 594 10.68 -15.64 -35.21
CA PRO A 594 11.03 -17.06 -35.04
C PRO A 594 10.96 -17.48 -33.57
N GLU A 595 10.40 -18.66 -33.33
CA GLU A 595 10.45 -19.32 -32.02
C GLU A 595 11.85 -19.89 -31.76
N ASN A 596 12.26 -19.97 -30.50
CA ASN A 596 13.52 -20.57 -30.08
C ASN A 596 13.32 -22.05 -29.71
N GLU A 597 13.87 -22.93 -30.53
CA GLU A 597 13.77 -24.39 -30.35
C GLU A 597 14.51 -24.91 -29.11
N THR A 598 15.54 -24.20 -28.62
CA THR A 598 16.23 -24.58 -27.37
C THR A 598 15.27 -24.48 -26.18
N TRP A 599 14.48 -23.40 -26.09
CA TRP A 599 13.51 -23.21 -25.02
C TRP A 599 12.42 -24.28 -25.04
N LYS A 600 11.90 -24.64 -26.22
CA LYS A 600 10.94 -25.75 -26.38
C LYS A 600 11.49 -27.10 -25.88
N ASN A 601 12.80 -27.29 -25.94
CA ASN A 601 13.47 -28.50 -25.45
C ASN A 601 13.82 -28.45 -23.95
N ILE A 602 13.97 -27.25 -23.37
CA ILE A 602 14.25 -27.05 -21.94
C ILE A 602 12.98 -27.17 -21.11
N VAL A 603 11.92 -26.44 -21.48
CA VAL A 603 10.68 -26.29 -20.69
C VAL A 603 10.05 -27.62 -20.24
N PRO A 604 9.87 -28.65 -21.10
CA PRO A 604 9.31 -29.94 -20.69
C PRO A 604 10.23 -30.78 -19.79
N ARG A 605 11.49 -30.36 -19.63
CA ARG A 605 12.50 -30.98 -18.79
C ARG A 605 12.89 -30.09 -17.61
N MET A 606 12.11 -29.07 -17.29
CA MET A 606 12.16 -28.38 -16.00
C MET A 606 11.20 -29.05 -15.03
N ARG A 607 11.45 -28.94 -13.72
CA ARG A 607 10.51 -29.39 -12.68
C ARG A 607 10.53 -28.44 -11.50
N LEU A 608 9.35 -28.21 -10.94
CA LEU A 608 9.24 -27.58 -9.62
C LEU A 608 9.72 -28.56 -8.54
N PRO A 609 10.33 -28.07 -7.44
CA PRO A 609 10.55 -28.90 -6.27
C PRO A 609 9.18 -29.20 -5.63
N VAL A 610 8.77 -30.47 -5.62
CA VAL A 610 7.46 -30.87 -5.07
C VAL A 610 7.68 -31.96 -4.04
N ASN A 611 7.01 -31.82 -2.89
CA ASN A 611 6.85 -32.92 -1.94
C ASN A 611 5.54 -33.65 -2.27
N GLU A 612 5.67 -34.75 -3.02
CA GLU A 612 4.53 -35.56 -3.49
C GLU A 612 3.76 -36.25 -2.36
N ASP A 613 4.38 -36.52 -1.21
CA ASP A 613 3.71 -37.17 -0.08
C ASP A 613 2.69 -36.24 0.59
N VAL A 614 2.97 -34.93 0.56
CA VAL A 614 2.12 -33.88 1.16
C VAL A 614 1.34 -33.09 0.09
N GLY A 615 1.77 -33.13 -1.16
CA GLY A 615 1.14 -32.43 -2.28
C GLY A 615 1.36 -30.92 -2.21
N ILE A 616 2.58 -30.48 -1.89
CA ILE A 616 2.96 -29.05 -1.92
C ILE A 616 4.19 -28.82 -2.81
N VAL A 617 4.22 -27.65 -3.45
CA VAL A 617 5.46 -27.12 -4.03
C VAL A 617 6.33 -26.64 -2.87
N LEU A 618 7.63 -26.91 -2.92
CA LEU A 618 8.61 -26.44 -1.95
C LEU A 618 9.18 -25.08 -2.39
N GLU A 619 9.67 -24.28 -1.45
CA GLU A 619 10.42 -23.06 -1.80
C GLU A 619 11.78 -23.40 -2.41
N TYR A 620 12.38 -24.54 -2.05
CA TYR A 620 13.65 -25.04 -2.59
C TYR A 620 13.84 -26.54 -2.34
N ASP A 621 14.73 -27.19 -3.11
CA ASP A 621 14.91 -28.67 -3.10
C ASP A 621 15.21 -29.27 -1.72
N THR A 622 15.96 -28.55 -0.88
CA THR A 622 16.39 -29.01 0.45
C THR A 622 15.53 -28.46 1.60
N MET A 623 14.38 -27.89 1.29
CA MET A 623 13.42 -27.39 2.28
C MET A 623 12.98 -28.52 3.22
N ASN A 624 12.78 -28.18 4.49
CA ASN A 624 12.26 -29.09 5.50
C ASN A 624 11.11 -28.42 6.28
N GLY A 625 10.49 -29.13 7.23
CA GLY A 625 9.30 -28.65 7.94
C GLY A 625 9.52 -27.44 8.87
N SER A 626 10.76 -27.08 9.21
CA SER A 626 11.07 -26.08 10.23
C SER A 626 11.15 -24.64 9.71
N ILE A 627 10.78 -24.41 8.44
CA ILE A 627 10.86 -23.09 7.82
C ILE A 627 9.94 -22.07 8.49
N THR A 628 10.30 -20.81 8.35
CA THR A 628 9.45 -19.63 8.57
C THR A 628 9.64 -18.76 7.34
N VAL A 629 8.55 -18.19 6.82
CA VAL A 629 8.53 -17.54 5.51
C VAL A 629 8.42 -16.04 5.69
N LYS A 630 9.34 -15.26 5.10
CA LYS A 630 9.38 -13.80 5.22
C LYS A 630 8.18 -13.13 4.56
N GLN A 631 7.79 -13.57 3.36
CA GLN A 631 6.76 -12.97 2.52
C GLN A 631 6.21 -13.99 1.51
N ALA A 632 5.14 -13.64 0.79
CA ALA A 632 4.57 -14.55 -0.20
C ALA A 632 5.61 -14.96 -1.25
N ASP A 633 5.75 -16.28 -1.44
CA ASP A 633 6.72 -16.92 -2.34
C ASP A 633 6.00 -17.91 -3.27
N VAL A 634 5.84 -19.17 -2.85
CA VAL A 634 5.15 -20.20 -3.66
C VAL A 634 3.74 -19.76 -4.05
N VAL A 635 3.04 -19.04 -3.17
CA VAL A 635 1.68 -18.53 -3.39
C VAL A 635 1.63 -17.48 -4.53
N LEU A 636 2.74 -16.79 -4.84
CA LEU A 636 2.81 -15.88 -5.99
C LEU A 636 2.67 -16.61 -7.34
N THR A 637 2.92 -17.92 -7.37
CA THR A 637 2.72 -18.75 -8.56
C THR A 637 1.27 -18.70 -9.04
N ASP A 638 0.32 -18.66 -8.10
CA ASP A 638 -1.11 -18.59 -8.40
C ASP A 638 -1.57 -17.15 -8.67
N ASP A 639 -0.98 -16.15 -8.00
CA ASP A 639 -1.36 -14.73 -8.13
C ASP A 639 -0.92 -14.08 -9.46
N ILE A 640 0.39 -14.09 -9.76
CA ILE A 640 0.96 -13.27 -10.83
C ILE A 640 1.39 -14.07 -12.06
N LEU A 641 1.51 -15.39 -11.96
CA LEU A 641 1.97 -16.22 -13.06
C LEU A 641 0.83 -16.91 -13.82
N HIS A 642 -0.44 -16.93 -13.42
CA HIS A 642 -1.45 -17.75 -14.14
C HIS A 642 -0.92 -19.18 -14.47
N TYR A 643 -0.19 -19.78 -13.54
CA TYR A 643 0.48 -21.06 -13.73
C TYR A 643 -0.50 -22.18 -13.42
N ASP A 644 -0.51 -23.27 -14.19
CA ASP A 644 -1.38 -24.42 -13.91
C ASP A 644 -0.81 -25.24 -12.75
N ASN A 645 -1.15 -24.80 -11.54
CA ASN A 645 -0.65 -25.38 -10.29
C ASN A 645 -1.68 -26.36 -9.69
N PRO A 646 -1.43 -27.68 -9.70
CA PRO A 646 -2.35 -28.64 -9.10
C PRO A 646 -2.34 -28.63 -7.56
N TYR A 647 -1.43 -27.87 -6.93
CA TYR A 647 -1.20 -27.84 -5.49
C TYR A 647 -1.68 -26.54 -4.82
N SER A 648 -2.36 -25.64 -5.53
CA SER A 648 -2.65 -24.28 -5.05
C SER A 648 -3.30 -24.23 -3.66
N ILE A 649 -4.34 -25.05 -3.40
CA ILE A 649 -5.03 -25.04 -2.09
C ILE A 649 -4.09 -25.50 -0.96
N ALA A 650 -3.34 -26.59 -1.19
CA ALA A 650 -2.41 -27.12 -0.20
C ALA A 650 -1.25 -26.14 0.05
N ASN A 651 -0.75 -25.47 -1.00
CA ASN A 651 0.24 -24.41 -0.88
C ASN A 651 -0.30 -23.24 -0.06
N LEU A 652 -1.50 -22.72 -0.39
CA LEU A 652 -2.13 -21.61 0.32
C LEU A 652 -2.22 -21.90 1.82
N ASP A 653 -2.78 -23.06 2.19
CA ASP A 653 -2.96 -23.46 3.59
C ASP A 653 -1.61 -23.60 4.32
N TYR A 654 -0.64 -24.28 3.68
CA TYR A 654 0.67 -24.53 4.27
C TYR A 654 1.44 -23.24 4.49
N TYR A 655 1.60 -22.43 3.44
CA TYR A 655 2.44 -21.22 3.46
C TYR A 655 1.81 -20.09 4.28
N ALA A 656 0.48 -19.95 4.29
CA ALA A 656 -0.16 -18.99 5.18
C ALA A 656 0.10 -19.30 6.66
N ASN A 657 0.24 -20.58 7.03
CA ASN A 657 0.58 -20.99 8.40
C ASN A 657 2.08 -20.89 8.73
N LYS A 658 2.95 -20.79 7.72
CA LYS A 658 4.40 -20.62 7.89
C LYS A 658 4.85 -19.15 7.81
N GLN A 659 3.94 -18.27 7.41
CA GLN A 659 4.19 -16.85 7.24
C GLN A 659 4.61 -16.18 8.54
N SER A 660 5.72 -15.45 8.50
CA SER A 660 6.22 -14.64 9.61
C SER A 660 5.27 -13.49 9.92
N LYS A 661 5.15 -13.15 11.21
CA LYS A 661 4.45 -11.94 11.68
C LYS A 661 5.24 -10.65 11.41
N ASP A 662 6.55 -10.78 11.22
CA ASP A 662 7.49 -9.69 10.91
C ASP A 662 7.69 -9.51 9.39
N GLY A 663 6.76 -10.04 8.59
CA GLY A 663 6.78 -9.94 7.13
C GLY A 663 6.29 -8.58 6.63
N PRO A 664 6.78 -8.11 5.46
CA PRO A 664 6.42 -6.79 4.96
C PRO A 664 4.98 -6.71 4.41
N GLY A 665 4.44 -5.49 4.39
CA GLY A 665 3.02 -5.16 4.15
C GLY A 665 2.42 -5.37 2.76
N MET A 666 3.03 -6.19 1.89
CA MET A 666 2.47 -6.59 0.59
C MET A 666 2.00 -8.05 0.56
N THR A 667 2.48 -8.87 1.49
CA THR A 667 2.25 -10.33 1.55
C THR A 667 0.77 -10.70 1.50
N TYR A 668 -0.04 -10.13 2.40
CA TYR A 668 -1.42 -10.58 2.58
C TYR A 668 -2.37 -10.13 1.46
N ALA A 669 -1.96 -9.18 0.61
CA ALA A 669 -2.71 -8.87 -0.60
C ALA A 669 -2.72 -10.05 -1.58
N THR A 670 -1.57 -10.72 -1.75
CA THR A 670 -1.46 -11.96 -2.52
C THR A 670 -2.32 -13.06 -1.91
N PHE A 671 -2.29 -13.25 -0.59
CA PHE A 671 -3.16 -14.22 0.07
C PHE A 671 -4.65 -13.91 -0.12
N SER A 672 -5.05 -12.63 -0.12
CA SER A 672 -6.44 -12.23 -0.39
C SER A 672 -6.87 -12.59 -1.82
N ILE A 673 -6.04 -12.25 -2.81
CA ILE A 673 -6.30 -12.52 -4.22
C ILE A 673 -6.39 -14.03 -4.47
N VAL A 674 -5.41 -14.79 -3.99
CA VAL A 674 -5.34 -16.24 -4.20
C VAL A 674 -6.46 -16.96 -3.44
N ALA A 675 -6.71 -16.62 -2.17
CA ALA A 675 -7.83 -17.22 -1.42
C ALA A 675 -9.16 -16.96 -2.12
N ASN A 676 -9.38 -15.77 -2.68
CA ASN A 676 -10.59 -15.50 -3.45
C ASN A 676 -10.67 -16.37 -4.71
N GLU A 677 -9.55 -16.59 -5.41
CA GLU A 677 -9.48 -17.41 -6.62
C GLU A 677 -9.70 -18.90 -6.35
N ILE A 678 -9.04 -19.48 -5.34
CA ILE A 678 -8.93 -20.95 -5.24
C ILE A 678 -9.70 -21.57 -4.07
N SER A 679 -10.04 -20.81 -3.02
CA SER A 679 -10.69 -21.40 -1.85
C SER A 679 -12.10 -21.90 -2.19
N PRO A 680 -12.46 -23.13 -1.76
CA PRO A 680 -13.75 -23.73 -2.12
C PRO A 680 -14.92 -23.20 -1.28
N SER A 681 -14.64 -22.56 -0.15
CA SER A 681 -15.59 -22.13 0.87
C SER A 681 -15.05 -20.96 1.67
N GLY A 682 -15.94 -20.28 2.40
CA GLY A 682 -15.53 -19.23 3.33
C GLY A 682 -15.29 -17.86 2.68
N CYS A 683 -14.79 -16.95 3.50
CA CYS A 683 -14.61 -15.53 3.21
C CYS A 683 -13.26 -15.01 3.72
N SER A 684 -12.28 -15.90 3.91
CA SER A 684 -10.93 -15.55 4.35
C SER A 684 -10.24 -14.55 3.42
N SER A 685 -10.63 -14.45 2.15
CA SER A 685 -10.15 -13.40 1.24
C SER A 685 -10.42 -11.99 1.80
N PHE A 686 -11.56 -11.77 2.47
CA PHE A 686 -11.87 -10.49 3.11
C PHE A 686 -11.00 -10.28 4.36
N THR A 687 -10.78 -11.32 5.17
CA THR A 687 -9.86 -11.24 6.31
C THR A 687 -8.45 -10.86 5.86
N TYR A 688 -7.94 -11.47 4.79
CA TYR A 688 -6.64 -11.14 4.21
C TYR A 688 -6.59 -9.73 3.60
N ASP A 689 -7.70 -9.23 3.05
CA ASP A 689 -7.80 -7.84 2.56
C ASP A 689 -7.57 -6.85 3.71
N ILE A 690 -8.33 -6.99 4.79
CA ILE A 690 -8.14 -6.17 6.00
C ILE A 690 -6.73 -6.36 6.58
N TYR A 691 -6.21 -7.59 6.56
CA TYR A 691 -4.85 -7.88 7.04
C TYR A 691 -3.76 -7.21 6.18
N SER A 692 -3.98 -7.07 4.87
CA SER A 692 -2.99 -6.46 3.97
C SER A 692 -2.75 -4.97 4.25
N ALA A 693 -3.70 -4.30 4.91
CA ALA A 693 -3.68 -2.86 5.12
C ALA A 693 -3.65 -2.48 6.61
N HIS A 694 -4.67 -2.89 7.36
CA HIS A 694 -4.98 -2.36 8.69
C HIS A 694 -3.79 -2.30 9.68
N PRO A 695 -3.00 -3.38 9.88
CA PRO A 695 -1.88 -3.32 10.85
C PRO A 695 -0.67 -2.51 10.37
N TYR A 696 -0.56 -2.22 9.07
CA TYR A 696 0.55 -1.49 8.48
C TYR A 696 0.29 0.03 8.42
N ILE A 697 -0.97 0.45 8.50
CA ILE A 697 -1.37 1.86 8.46
C ILE A 697 -0.81 2.64 9.66
N ARG A 698 -0.34 3.86 9.39
CA ARG A 698 -0.06 4.90 10.38
C ARG A 698 -0.94 6.11 10.11
N LEU A 699 -1.65 6.52 11.16
CA LEU A 699 -2.42 7.76 11.18
C LEU A 699 -1.47 8.97 11.30
N PRO A 700 -1.88 10.14 10.80
CA PRO A 700 -3.21 10.46 10.27
C PRO A 700 -3.34 10.35 8.74
N TRP A 701 -2.24 10.06 8.02
CA TRP A 701 -2.21 10.17 6.55
C TRP A 701 -2.47 8.86 5.81
N PHE A 702 -2.78 7.79 6.55
CA PHE A 702 -2.96 6.45 6.01
C PHE A 702 -1.73 5.97 5.20
N GLN A 703 -0.54 6.38 5.66
CA GLN A 703 0.73 5.92 5.12
C GLN A 703 1.12 4.60 5.79
N TYR A 704 1.72 3.68 5.04
CA TYR A 704 2.04 2.34 5.53
C TYR A 704 3.46 2.35 6.09
N SER A 705 3.65 1.67 7.21
CA SER A 705 4.95 1.15 7.61
C SER A 705 5.18 -0.18 6.90
N GLU A 706 6.44 -0.49 6.58
CA GLU A 706 6.81 -1.80 6.03
C GLU A 706 6.40 -2.93 6.97
N GLN A 707 6.52 -2.70 8.28
CA GLN A 707 6.30 -3.68 9.34
C GLN A 707 5.04 -3.34 10.14
N MET A 708 4.36 -4.36 10.67
CA MET A 708 3.20 -4.14 11.55
C MET A 708 3.61 -3.42 12.85
N ILE A 709 4.84 -3.66 13.30
CA ILE A 709 5.42 -3.07 14.51
C ILE A 709 6.64 -2.23 14.11
N ASP A 710 6.63 -0.95 14.48
CA ASP A 710 7.72 -0.02 14.12
C ASP A 710 8.97 -0.16 14.99
N ASN A 711 8.82 -0.75 16.18
CA ASN A 711 9.92 -0.93 17.11
C ASN A 711 10.80 -2.10 16.67
N PHE A 712 11.98 -1.75 16.16
CA PHE A 712 13.04 -2.65 15.72
C PHE A 712 13.34 -3.79 16.72
N PHE A 713 13.34 -3.52 18.03
CA PHE A 713 13.69 -4.51 19.05
C PHE A 713 12.64 -5.62 19.21
N THR A 714 11.45 -5.43 18.65
CA THR A 714 10.30 -6.33 18.83
C THR A 714 9.68 -6.81 17.51
N ASN A 715 10.23 -6.40 16.35
CA ASN A 715 9.73 -6.74 15.01
C ASN A 715 10.71 -7.59 14.19
N GLY A 716 11.53 -8.41 14.87
CA GLY A 716 12.56 -9.23 14.22
C GLY A 716 13.84 -8.48 13.87
N GLY A 717 14.03 -7.23 14.31
CA GLY A 717 15.28 -6.48 14.08
C GLY A 717 15.34 -5.83 12.71
N THR A 718 14.24 -5.24 12.25
CA THR A 718 14.19 -4.48 10.99
C THR A 718 13.70 -3.06 11.24
N HIS A 719 14.43 -2.06 10.75
CA HIS A 719 13.97 -0.67 10.77
C HIS A 719 13.00 -0.49 9.61
N PRO A 720 11.69 -0.30 9.86
CA PRO A 720 10.72 -0.29 8.79
C PRO A 720 10.97 0.87 7.84
N ALA A 721 10.86 0.60 6.55
CA ALA A 721 10.69 1.63 5.54
C ALA A 721 9.37 2.39 5.75
N PHE A 722 9.41 3.72 5.56
CA PHE A 722 8.25 4.58 5.67
C PHE A 722 8.38 5.86 4.80
N PRO A 723 7.33 6.26 4.07
CA PRO A 723 6.13 5.48 3.79
C PRO A 723 6.42 4.29 2.88
N PHE A 724 5.81 3.13 3.13
CA PHE A 724 6.02 1.93 2.34
C PHE A 724 4.99 1.82 1.21
N LEU A 725 5.34 2.30 0.01
CA LEU A 725 4.41 2.32 -1.14
C LEU A 725 4.09 0.92 -1.67
N THR A 726 4.98 -0.05 -1.42
CA THR A 726 4.81 -1.43 -1.86
C THR A 726 3.56 -2.07 -1.25
N GLY A 727 3.33 -1.90 0.05
CA GLY A 727 2.13 -2.41 0.72
C GLY A 727 0.84 -1.73 0.25
N MET A 728 0.89 -0.42 -0.02
CA MET A 728 -0.24 0.31 -0.61
C MET A 728 -0.55 -0.21 -2.03
N GLY A 729 0.49 -0.50 -2.82
CA GLY A 729 0.35 -1.09 -4.16
C GLY A 729 -0.27 -2.49 -4.11
N GLY A 730 0.20 -3.34 -3.20
CA GLY A 730 -0.39 -4.66 -2.93
C GLY A 730 -1.88 -4.56 -2.63
N SER A 731 -2.25 -3.76 -1.63
CA SER A 731 -3.65 -3.56 -1.24
C SER A 731 -4.51 -2.98 -2.39
N ASN A 732 -3.94 -2.07 -3.19
CA ASN A 732 -4.64 -1.45 -4.32
C ASN A 732 -5.05 -2.44 -5.43
N ARG A 733 -4.45 -3.63 -5.48
CA ARG A 733 -4.76 -4.68 -6.47
C ARG A 733 -6.00 -5.50 -6.10
N ILE A 734 -6.34 -5.63 -4.82
CA ILE A 734 -7.28 -6.65 -4.32
C ILE A 734 -8.67 -6.53 -4.95
N GLY A 735 -9.20 -5.31 -5.10
CA GLY A 735 -10.50 -5.11 -5.75
C GLY A 735 -10.56 -5.72 -7.16
N ILE A 736 -9.60 -5.36 -8.01
CA ILE A 736 -9.59 -5.77 -9.43
C ILE A 736 -9.09 -7.20 -9.63
N PHE A 737 -7.97 -7.58 -8.99
CA PHE A 737 -7.35 -8.89 -9.21
C PHE A 737 -7.93 -9.97 -8.29
N GLY A 738 -8.44 -9.61 -7.12
CA GLY A 738 -9.13 -10.52 -6.21
C GLY A 738 -10.62 -10.61 -6.53
N TYR A 739 -11.41 -9.61 -6.13
CA TYR A 739 -12.87 -9.71 -6.16
C TYR A 739 -13.50 -9.75 -7.57
N LEU A 740 -12.97 -8.98 -8.51
CA LEU A 740 -13.35 -9.11 -9.93
C LEU A 740 -12.69 -10.33 -10.58
N GLY A 741 -11.57 -10.80 -10.02
CA GLY A 741 -10.80 -11.93 -10.55
C GLY A 741 -10.15 -11.62 -11.90
N LEU A 742 -9.77 -10.37 -12.17
CA LEU A 742 -9.16 -9.98 -13.45
C LEU A 742 -7.83 -10.70 -13.65
N ARG A 743 -7.63 -11.31 -14.82
CA ARG A 743 -6.36 -11.89 -15.26
C ARG A 743 -5.99 -11.31 -16.62
N LEU A 744 -4.74 -10.87 -16.76
CA LEU A 744 -4.27 -10.13 -17.94
C LEU A 744 -3.79 -11.08 -19.05
N PHE A 745 -4.65 -11.32 -20.03
CA PHE A 745 -4.32 -12.06 -21.26
C PHE A 745 -4.32 -11.13 -22.49
N VAL A 746 -3.50 -11.48 -23.49
CA VAL A 746 -3.29 -10.66 -24.69
C VAL A 746 -4.44 -10.70 -25.70
N ASP A 747 -5.30 -11.72 -25.62
CA ASP A 747 -6.34 -12.03 -26.61
C ASP A 747 -7.76 -12.06 -26.04
N LYS A 748 -7.90 -12.00 -24.72
CA LYS A 748 -9.20 -12.00 -24.02
C LYS A 748 -9.16 -11.18 -22.72
N LEU A 749 -10.32 -10.67 -22.33
CA LEU A 749 -10.58 -10.15 -20.99
C LEU A 749 -11.06 -11.32 -20.10
N ASP A 750 -10.20 -11.80 -19.20
CA ASP A 750 -10.53 -12.89 -18.31
C ASP A 750 -10.87 -12.36 -16.91
N ILE A 751 -12.05 -12.70 -16.40
CA ILE A 751 -12.51 -12.33 -15.06
C ILE A 751 -13.10 -13.56 -14.37
N ASP A 752 -13.08 -13.64 -13.04
CA ASP A 752 -13.80 -14.73 -12.33
C ASP A 752 -14.40 -14.24 -11.00
N PRO A 753 -15.41 -13.36 -11.07
CA PRO A 753 -15.82 -12.54 -9.94
C PRO A 753 -16.39 -13.36 -8.78
N SER A 754 -15.98 -12.98 -7.57
CA SER A 754 -16.41 -13.57 -6.31
C SER A 754 -16.34 -12.50 -5.22
N LEU A 755 -17.50 -12.01 -4.78
CA LEU A 755 -17.59 -10.95 -3.79
C LEU A 755 -17.79 -11.55 -2.38
N PRO A 756 -16.92 -11.25 -1.40
CA PRO A 756 -17.12 -11.71 -0.03
C PRO A 756 -18.44 -11.21 0.56
N PRO A 757 -19.15 -11.99 1.40
CA PRO A 757 -20.43 -11.60 1.98
C PRO A 757 -20.42 -10.29 2.79
N GLN A 758 -19.25 -9.89 3.29
CA GLN A 758 -19.04 -8.63 4.01
C GLN A 758 -19.16 -7.40 3.09
N ILE A 759 -18.97 -7.57 1.78
CA ILE A 759 -19.11 -6.51 0.78
C ILE A 759 -20.40 -6.79 0.00
N GLU A 760 -21.45 -6.00 0.26
CA GLU A 760 -22.74 -6.21 -0.42
C GLU A 760 -22.72 -5.73 -1.88
N HIS A 761 -21.99 -4.63 -2.12
CA HIS A 761 -21.88 -3.97 -3.41
C HIS A 761 -20.48 -3.41 -3.60
N LEU A 762 -19.94 -3.58 -4.81
CA LEU A 762 -18.67 -3.00 -5.21
C LEU A 762 -18.76 -2.49 -6.64
N ASP A 763 -18.55 -1.20 -6.82
CA ASP A 763 -18.34 -0.60 -8.13
C ASP A 763 -16.84 -0.39 -8.34
N TYR A 764 -16.27 -1.13 -9.27
CA TYR A 764 -14.84 -1.12 -9.49
C TYR A 764 -14.43 0.14 -10.24
N ARG A 765 -13.20 0.59 -10.00
CA ARG A 765 -12.59 1.63 -10.81
C ARG A 765 -12.65 1.28 -12.30
N THR A 766 -12.73 2.30 -13.14
CA THR A 766 -12.56 2.15 -14.58
C THR A 766 -11.17 1.58 -14.85
N PHE A 767 -11.14 0.44 -15.52
CA PHE A 767 -9.91 -0.24 -15.92
C PHE A 767 -9.87 -0.42 -17.43
N TYR A 768 -8.68 -0.66 -17.97
CA TYR A 768 -8.45 -0.72 -19.41
C TYR A 768 -8.01 -2.12 -19.82
N TRP A 769 -8.51 -2.55 -20.98
CA TRP A 769 -8.00 -3.72 -21.69
C TRP A 769 -7.91 -3.38 -23.18
N GLN A 770 -6.74 -3.59 -23.78
CA GLN A 770 -6.40 -3.25 -25.15
C GLN A 770 -6.73 -1.79 -25.52
N GLY A 771 -6.58 -0.88 -24.54
CA GLY A 771 -6.84 0.55 -24.62
C GLY A 771 -8.29 0.98 -24.50
N TYR A 772 -9.23 0.05 -24.26
CA TYR A 772 -10.63 0.37 -24.02
C TYR A 772 -10.97 0.37 -22.53
N GLY A 773 -11.52 1.48 -22.04
CA GLY A 773 -12.04 1.60 -20.69
C GLY A 773 -13.28 0.75 -20.46
N ILE A 774 -13.32 0.09 -19.30
CA ILE A 774 -14.36 -0.81 -18.84
C ILE A 774 -14.65 -0.44 -17.38
N ASN A 775 -15.92 -0.38 -17.03
CA ASN A 775 -16.37 -0.36 -15.64
C ASN A 775 -17.09 -1.66 -15.32
N ALA A 776 -16.95 -2.12 -14.08
CA ALA A 776 -17.61 -3.29 -13.56
C ALA A 776 -18.39 -2.92 -12.30
N THR A 777 -19.53 -3.56 -12.06
CA THR A 777 -20.29 -3.45 -10.81
C THR A 777 -20.71 -4.83 -10.33
N SER A 778 -20.37 -5.15 -9.08
CA SER A 778 -20.71 -6.41 -8.42
C SER A 778 -21.75 -6.20 -7.33
N ASN A 779 -22.68 -7.14 -7.25
CA ASN A 779 -23.41 -7.45 -6.03
C ASN A 779 -23.04 -8.87 -5.58
N ALA A 780 -23.71 -9.38 -4.55
CA ALA A 780 -23.44 -10.73 -4.06
C ALA A 780 -23.51 -11.85 -5.12
N THR A 781 -24.37 -11.73 -6.13
CA THR A 781 -24.71 -12.84 -7.06
C THR A 781 -24.22 -12.65 -8.49
N HIS A 782 -24.03 -11.40 -8.94
CA HIS A 782 -23.71 -11.09 -10.33
C HIS A 782 -22.77 -9.89 -10.44
N THR A 783 -22.01 -9.88 -11.53
CA THR A 783 -21.15 -8.76 -11.95
C THR A 783 -21.63 -8.26 -13.31
N THR A 784 -21.73 -6.94 -13.48
CA THR A 784 -22.08 -6.31 -14.76
C THR A 784 -20.91 -5.48 -15.28
N LEU A 785 -20.42 -5.83 -16.47
CA LEU A 785 -19.39 -5.11 -17.22
C LEU A 785 -20.03 -4.13 -18.22
N SER A 786 -19.47 -2.94 -18.34
CA SER A 786 -19.87 -1.93 -19.32
C SER A 786 -18.66 -1.26 -19.96
N ARG A 787 -18.69 -1.06 -21.28
CA ARG A 787 -17.67 -0.24 -21.96
C ARG A 787 -17.85 1.23 -21.59
N MET A 788 -16.75 1.97 -21.56
CA MET A 788 -16.69 3.39 -21.27
C MET A 788 -16.29 4.15 -22.55
N PRO A 789 -17.26 4.64 -23.36
CA PRO A 789 -16.96 5.22 -24.69
C PRO A 789 -16.09 6.49 -24.66
N ASP A 790 -16.13 7.22 -23.55
CA ASP A 790 -15.35 8.45 -23.34
C ASP A 790 -13.93 8.16 -22.80
N HIS A 791 -13.60 6.87 -22.58
CA HIS A 791 -12.35 6.40 -21.98
C HIS A 791 -11.66 5.42 -22.92
N ILE A 792 -11.17 5.93 -24.05
CA ILE A 792 -10.45 5.14 -25.05
C ILE A 792 -9.07 5.75 -25.22
N LEU A 793 -8.02 4.98 -24.98
CA LEU A 793 -6.65 5.42 -25.15
C LEU A 793 -6.33 5.63 -26.63
N SER A 794 -5.42 6.55 -26.92
CA SER A 794 -4.97 6.80 -28.30
C SER A 794 -4.29 5.60 -28.96
N THR A 795 -3.81 4.65 -28.14
CA THR A 795 -3.15 3.39 -28.54
C THR A 795 -4.11 2.21 -28.62
N ALA A 796 -5.42 2.41 -28.42
CA ALA A 796 -6.38 1.31 -28.38
C ALA A 796 -6.32 0.43 -29.63
N ASN A 797 -6.33 -0.88 -29.42
CA ASN A 797 -6.20 -1.85 -30.49
C ASN A 797 -7.48 -1.86 -31.34
N PRO A 798 -7.42 -1.55 -32.65
CA PRO A 798 -8.61 -1.43 -33.48
C PRO A 798 -9.39 -2.76 -33.64
N ASP A 799 -8.75 -3.91 -33.42
CA ASP A 799 -9.37 -5.23 -33.58
C ASP A 799 -10.50 -5.48 -32.56
N TYR A 800 -10.43 -4.83 -31.38
CA TYR A 800 -11.42 -4.98 -30.30
C TYR A 800 -12.39 -3.79 -30.18
N LYS A 801 -12.44 -2.95 -31.22
CA LYS A 801 -13.30 -1.77 -31.25
C LYS A 801 -14.77 -2.10 -31.05
N ASP A 802 -15.25 -3.13 -31.74
CA ASP A 802 -16.68 -3.45 -31.73
C ASP A 802 -17.01 -4.42 -30.57
N HIS A 803 -16.14 -5.39 -30.30
CA HIS A 803 -16.40 -6.48 -29.33
C HIS A 803 -15.11 -6.84 -28.58
N ILE A 804 -15.19 -7.02 -27.26
CA ILE A 804 -14.11 -7.55 -26.42
C ILE A 804 -14.46 -9.01 -26.06
N PRO A 805 -13.62 -10.00 -26.39
CA PRO A 805 -13.81 -11.38 -25.92
C PRO A 805 -13.70 -11.46 -24.40
N VAL A 806 -14.65 -12.12 -23.74
CA VAL A 806 -14.68 -12.25 -22.28
C VAL A 806 -14.76 -13.73 -21.88
N THR A 807 -13.92 -14.14 -20.94
CA THR A 807 -13.93 -15.49 -20.35
C THR A 807 -14.08 -15.44 -18.83
N LEU A 808 -14.58 -16.54 -18.26
CA LEU A 808 -14.86 -16.66 -16.82
C LEU A 808 -13.84 -17.55 -16.08
N GLY A 809 -12.56 -17.19 -16.13
CA GLY A 809 -11.48 -18.00 -15.58
C GLY A 809 -11.45 -19.39 -16.23
N THR A 810 -11.55 -20.44 -15.40
CA THR A 810 -11.60 -21.84 -15.86
C THR A 810 -13.01 -22.34 -16.20
N ARG A 811 -14.06 -21.51 -16.03
CA ARG A 811 -15.46 -21.88 -16.35
C ARG A 811 -15.66 -21.92 -17.87
N ALA A 812 -16.52 -22.84 -18.34
CA ALA A 812 -16.66 -23.18 -19.76
C ALA A 812 -17.33 -22.12 -20.65
N ASP A 813 -17.87 -21.05 -20.07
CA ASP A 813 -18.66 -20.05 -20.79
C ASP A 813 -17.77 -18.97 -21.44
N ASN A 814 -18.06 -18.67 -22.71
CA ASN A 814 -17.43 -17.59 -23.47
C ASN A 814 -18.45 -16.50 -23.77
N PHE A 815 -18.08 -15.25 -23.53
CA PHE A 815 -18.92 -14.07 -23.75
C PHE A 815 -18.23 -13.04 -24.64
N ALA A 816 -18.97 -12.01 -25.04
CA ALA A 816 -18.42 -10.85 -25.71
C ALA A 816 -19.05 -9.58 -25.14
N LEU A 817 -18.21 -8.61 -24.79
CA LEU A 817 -18.63 -7.28 -24.33
C LEU A 817 -18.68 -6.33 -25.55
N GLY A 818 -19.90 -6.02 -25.98
CA GLY A 818 -20.20 -5.06 -27.05
C GLY A 818 -20.58 -3.68 -26.50
N THR A 819 -21.50 -2.99 -27.18
CA THR A 819 -22.03 -1.68 -26.73
C THR A 819 -23.05 -1.79 -25.60
N THR A 820 -23.64 -2.96 -25.39
CA THR A 820 -24.54 -3.26 -24.28
C THR A 820 -23.77 -3.92 -23.15
N SER A 821 -24.13 -3.61 -21.91
CA SER A 821 -23.52 -4.23 -20.73
C SER A 821 -23.68 -5.76 -20.73
N LEU A 822 -22.70 -6.44 -20.16
CA LEU A 822 -22.66 -7.90 -20.00
C LEU A 822 -22.77 -8.25 -18.51
N THR A 823 -23.76 -9.03 -18.13
CA THR A 823 -23.92 -9.52 -16.75
C THR A 823 -23.55 -11.00 -16.67
N VAL A 824 -22.68 -11.34 -15.73
CA VAL A 824 -22.17 -12.70 -15.49
C VAL A 824 -22.42 -13.12 -14.03
N PRO A 825 -22.59 -14.42 -13.76
CA PRO A 825 -22.79 -14.91 -12.39
C PRO A 825 -21.47 -14.91 -11.61
N ASN A 826 -21.54 -14.52 -10.34
CA ASN A 826 -20.43 -14.59 -9.40
C ASN A 826 -20.29 -16.00 -8.83
N ARG A 827 -19.07 -16.36 -8.41
CA ARG A 827 -18.87 -17.53 -7.56
C ARG A 827 -19.38 -17.21 -6.16
N MET A 828 -20.12 -18.13 -5.55
CA MET A 828 -20.78 -17.93 -4.25
C MET A 828 -19.99 -18.59 -3.11
N ILE A 829 -18.65 -18.52 -3.15
CA ILE A 829 -17.77 -19.28 -2.23
C ILE A 829 -18.05 -18.94 -0.76
N GLY A 830 -18.34 -17.66 -0.45
CA GLY A 830 -18.66 -17.20 0.91
C GLY A 830 -19.99 -17.69 1.47
N GLN A 831 -20.84 -18.31 0.63
CA GLN A 831 -22.07 -18.97 1.08
C GLN A 831 -21.89 -20.48 1.30
N THR A 832 -20.76 -21.04 0.85
CA THR A 832 -20.43 -22.45 1.09
C THR A 832 -19.76 -22.56 2.46
N PRO A 833 -20.37 -23.26 3.43
CA PRO A 833 -19.76 -23.46 4.73
C PRO A 833 -18.64 -24.51 4.65
N THR A 834 -17.49 -24.21 5.23
CA THR A 834 -16.35 -25.15 5.38
C THR A 834 -16.78 -26.33 6.26
N VAL A 835 -17.49 -26.04 7.36
CA VAL A 835 -18.14 -27.04 8.21
C VAL A 835 -19.64 -27.04 7.95
N GLN A 836 -20.18 -28.17 7.50
CA GLN A 836 -21.60 -28.30 7.17
C GLN A 836 -22.50 -27.90 8.36
N ASN A 837 -23.53 -27.09 8.08
CA ASN A 837 -24.47 -26.55 9.07
C ASN A 837 -23.85 -25.62 10.13
N ASN A 838 -22.63 -25.09 9.92
CA ASN A 838 -22.11 -24.02 10.75
C ASN A 838 -22.96 -22.75 10.59
N ILE A 839 -23.39 -22.17 11.70
CA ILE A 839 -24.20 -20.94 11.71
C ILE A 839 -23.37 -19.66 11.87
N LEU A 840 -22.07 -19.77 12.16
CA LEU A 840 -21.18 -18.64 12.45
C LEU A 840 -20.42 -18.11 11.23
N GLN A 841 -20.11 -18.98 10.26
CA GLN A 841 -19.17 -18.63 9.20
C GLN A 841 -19.61 -17.39 8.41
N CYS A 842 -18.67 -16.46 8.19
CA CYS A 842 -18.86 -15.21 7.47
C CYS A 842 -19.97 -14.30 8.02
N LYS A 843 -20.37 -14.49 9.29
CA LYS A 843 -21.30 -13.61 9.97
C LYS A 843 -20.59 -12.40 10.57
N PRO A 844 -21.29 -11.26 10.75
CA PRO A 844 -20.72 -10.08 11.36
C PRO A 844 -20.17 -10.37 12.76
N VAL A 845 -18.91 -10.01 12.99
CA VAL A 845 -18.26 -10.04 14.31
C VAL A 845 -18.35 -8.65 14.91
N ILE A 846 -18.89 -8.55 16.12
CA ILE A 846 -18.93 -7.29 16.87
C ILE A 846 -17.51 -7.00 17.37
N PRO A 847 -16.94 -5.81 17.09
CA PRO A 847 -15.61 -5.44 17.56
C PRO A 847 -15.46 -5.68 19.07
N PRO A 848 -14.47 -6.49 19.50
CA PRO A 848 -14.27 -6.76 20.91
C PRO A 848 -13.77 -5.51 21.63
N LYS A 849 -14.13 -5.36 22.90
CA LYS A 849 -13.61 -4.25 23.75
C LYS A 849 -12.14 -4.44 24.14
N SER A 850 -11.62 -5.65 24.04
CA SER A 850 -10.23 -5.98 24.29
C SER A 850 -9.43 -5.85 23.00
N ASN A 851 -8.24 -5.25 23.09
CA ASN A 851 -7.30 -5.21 21.98
C ASN A 851 -6.87 -6.62 21.56
N TYR A 852 -6.47 -6.74 20.30
CA TYR A 852 -5.86 -7.93 19.72
C TYR A 852 -4.47 -7.58 19.18
N LEU A 853 -3.62 -8.59 18.97
CA LEU A 853 -2.31 -8.37 18.38
C LEU A 853 -2.43 -7.91 16.92
N PRO A 854 -1.49 -7.09 16.40
CA PRO A 854 -1.49 -6.67 15.00
C PRO A 854 -1.64 -7.86 14.05
N GLY A 855 -2.58 -7.75 13.11
CA GLY A 855 -2.86 -8.80 12.14
C GLY A 855 -3.66 -10.00 12.65
N GLN A 856 -3.98 -10.06 13.93
CA GLN A 856 -4.71 -11.18 14.54
C GLN A 856 -6.20 -10.84 14.72
N LEU A 857 -6.88 -10.63 13.59
CA LEU A 857 -8.20 -10.01 13.49
C LEU A 857 -9.32 -10.90 14.08
N PRO A 858 -10.31 -10.34 14.80
CA PRO A 858 -11.46 -11.11 15.30
C PRO A 858 -12.26 -11.84 14.21
N ILE A 859 -12.44 -11.22 13.04
CA ILE A 859 -13.17 -11.84 11.92
C ILE A 859 -12.53 -13.14 11.41
N ALA A 860 -11.23 -13.32 11.66
CA ALA A 860 -10.50 -14.53 11.26
C ALA A 860 -11.09 -15.80 11.89
N ALA A 861 -11.61 -15.71 13.12
CA ALA A 861 -12.12 -16.88 13.84
C ALA A 861 -13.41 -17.48 13.23
N VAL A 862 -14.00 -16.85 12.21
CA VAL A 862 -15.25 -17.31 11.58
C VAL A 862 -15.20 -17.18 10.07
N ASP A 863 -14.02 -17.08 9.46
CA ASP A 863 -13.90 -16.83 8.02
C ASP A 863 -13.85 -18.13 7.17
N GLY A 864 -13.75 -19.28 7.83
CA GLY A 864 -13.73 -20.59 7.19
C GLY A 864 -12.34 -21.10 6.84
N ALA A 865 -11.25 -20.44 7.28
CA ALA A 865 -9.87 -20.82 7.01
C ALA A 865 -9.05 -21.07 8.29
N SER A 866 -8.26 -22.14 8.31
CA SER A 866 -7.37 -22.46 9.45
C SER A 866 -6.10 -21.61 9.52
N SER A 867 -5.85 -20.80 8.50
CA SER A 867 -4.61 -20.04 8.30
C SER A 867 -4.65 -18.62 8.83
N THR A 868 -5.83 -18.00 8.90
CA THR A 868 -6.07 -16.72 9.56
C THR A 868 -6.39 -16.98 11.04
N LYS A 869 -6.07 -16.03 11.93
CA LYS A 869 -6.20 -16.25 13.39
C LYS A 869 -6.61 -14.98 14.11
N TRP A 870 -7.51 -15.10 15.07
CA TRP A 870 -7.75 -14.09 16.11
C TRP A 870 -6.83 -14.36 17.31
N GLN A 871 -6.23 -13.31 17.88
CA GLN A 871 -5.40 -13.43 19.08
C GLN A 871 -5.53 -12.18 19.96
N PRO A 872 -6.15 -12.28 21.16
CA PRO A 872 -6.19 -11.18 22.11
C PRO A 872 -4.81 -10.73 22.56
N TYR A 873 -4.68 -9.45 22.89
CA TYR A 873 -3.43 -8.87 23.39
C TYR A 873 -3.04 -9.39 24.78
N ASP A 874 -4.01 -9.77 25.62
CA ASP A 874 -3.79 -10.04 27.05
C ASP A 874 -4.40 -11.38 27.46
N ALA A 875 -3.56 -12.32 27.90
CA ALA A 875 -3.94 -13.66 28.33
C ALA A 875 -4.53 -13.72 29.76
N SER A 876 -4.36 -12.68 30.58
CA SER A 876 -4.67 -12.73 32.02
C SER A 876 -6.17 -12.70 32.35
N ARG A 877 -6.99 -12.22 31.41
CA ARG A 877 -8.45 -12.10 31.52
C ARG A 877 -9.16 -12.95 30.46
N THR A 878 -10.46 -13.18 30.66
CA THR A 878 -11.30 -13.74 29.61
C THR A 878 -11.58 -12.67 28.57
N ASN A 879 -11.20 -12.95 27.32
CA ASN A 879 -11.52 -12.10 26.17
C ASN A 879 -12.65 -12.76 25.38
N TYR A 880 -13.65 -11.97 24.99
CA TYR A 880 -14.82 -12.47 24.29
C TYR A 880 -14.82 -11.99 22.84
N LEU A 881 -14.96 -12.94 21.92
CA LEU A 881 -15.38 -12.69 20.55
C LEU A 881 -16.89 -12.85 20.46
N THR A 882 -17.58 -11.96 19.74
CA THR A 882 -19.04 -11.98 19.62
C THR A 882 -19.48 -11.94 18.16
N VAL A 883 -20.33 -12.89 17.75
CA VAL A 883 -20.92 -12.98 16.41
C VAL A 883 -22.40 -12.61 16.47
N ASP A 884 -22.88 -11.72 15.59
CA ASP A 884 -24.31 -11.41 15.44
C ASP A 884 -24.95 -12.35 14.40
N LEU A 885 -25.87 -13.19 14.86
CA LEU A 885 -26.65 -14.13 14.05
C LEU A 885 -27.94 -13.51 13.49
N GLY A 886 -28.28 -12.29 13.92
CA GLY A 886 -29.51 -11.61 13.56
C GLY A 886 -30.72 -12.03 14.40
N HIS A 887 -31.88 -11.45 14.07
CA HIS A 887 -33.13 -11.58 14.86
C HIS A 887 -34.13 -12.60 14.31
N THR A 888 -33.88 -13.15 13.13
CA THR A 888 -34.92 -13.80 12.33
C THR A 888 -35.06 -15.30 12.60
N SER A 889 -34.01 -15.96 13.09
CA SER A 889 -33.99 -17.41 13.30
C SER A 889 -33.11 -17.79 14.49
N PHE A 890 -33.64 -18.61 15.40
CA PHE A 890 -32.83 -19.31 16.41
C PHE A 890 -32.61 -20.75 15.96
N TYR A 891 -31.42 -21.30 16.22
CA TYR A 891 -31.03 -22.62 15.74
C TYR A 891 -30.84 -23.60 16.90
N PRO A 892 -31.29 -24.86 16.77
CA PRO A 892 -31.03 -25.89 17.77
C PRO A 892 -29.58 -26.35 17.64
N ILE A 893 -28.79 -26.23 18.71
CA ILE A 893 -27.35 -26.47 18.69
C ILE A 893 -27.02 -27.94 18.95
N LYS A 894 -26.15 -28.49 18.11
CA LYS A 894 -25.69 -29.89 18.16
C LYS A 894 -24.31 -30.01 18.76
N GLU A 895 -23.36 -29.22 18.28
CA GLU A 895 -21.97 -29.28 18.70
C GLU A 895 -21.25 -27.97 18.43
N VAL A 896 -20.14 -27.78 19.14
CA VAL A 896 -19.19 -26.68 18.93
C VAL A 896 -17.85 -27.29 18.55
N LEU A 897 -17.27 -26.81 17.46
CA LEU A 897 -15.94 -27.20 16.99
C LEU A 897 -15.05 -25.96 16.99
N MET A 898 -13.86 -26.07 17.55
CA MET A 898 -12.90 -24.96 17.67
C MET A 898 -11.55 -25.43 17.16
N ASP A 899 -10.96 -24.66 16.27
CA ASP A 899 -9.56 -24.73 15.88
C ASP A 899 -8.81 -23.58 16.56
N TRP A 900 -7.91 -23.93 17.46
CA TRP A 900 -7.12 -23.00 18.25
C TRP A 900 -5.81 -22.60 17.58
N GLY A 901 -5.48 -23.12 16.39
CA GLY A 901 -4.17 -22.93 15.78
C GLY A 901 -3.05 -23.57 16.61
N SER A 902 -1.90 -22.90 16.65
CA SER A 902 -0.69 -23.36 17.36
C SER A 902 -0.71 -23.09 18.86
N THR A 903 -1.54 -22.14 19.33
CA THR A 903 -1.47 -21.59 20.68
C THR A 903 -2.83 -21.69 21.39
N PRO A 904 -3.21 -22.87 21.92
CA PRO A 904 -4.52 -23.06 22.55
C PRO A 904 -4.70 -22.28 23.88
N PRO A 905 -5.93 -21.86 24.21
CA PRO A 905 -6.23 -21.22 25.49
C PRO A 905 -6.24 -22.24 26.64
N GLN A 906 -6.10 -21.79 27.88
CA GLN A 906 -6.24 -22.67 29.04
C GLN A 906 -7.70 -22.99 29.35
N TYR A 907 -8.60 -22.04 29.04
CA TYR A 907 -10.03 -22.13 29.32
C TYR A 907 -10.83 -21.50 28.19
N TYR A 908 -11.99 -22.10 27.88
CA TYR A 908 -12.95 -21.55 26.96
C TYR A 908 -14.38 -21.62 27.53
N GLU A 909 -15.26 -20.75 27.04
CA GLU A 909 -16.70 -20.82 27.25
C GLU A 909 -17.47 -20.33 26.01
N VAL A 910 -18.61 -20.96 25.75
CA VAL A 910 -19.52 -20.60 24.66
C VAL A 910 -20.87 -20.24 25.23
N LEU A 911 -21.29 -19.01 24.94
CA LEU A 911 -22.49 -18.40 25.50
C LEU A 911 -23.39 -17.87 24.38
N PHE A 912 -24.70 -17.90 24.61
CA PHE A 912 -25.66 -17.16 23.77
C PHE A 912 -26.40 -16.11 24.59
N THR A 913 -26.68 -14.99 23.96
CA THR A 913 -27.51 -13.92 24.52
C THR A 913 -28.44 -13.36 23.44
N ASN A 914 -29.53 -12.70 23.84
CA ASN A 914 -30.36 -11.96 22.87
C ASN A 914 -30.06 -10.46 22.85
N VAL A 915 -29.63 -9.91 23.98
CA VAL A 915 -29.47 -8.45 24.17
C VAL A 915 -28.15 -8.04 24.85
N SER A 916 -27.53 -8.92 25.64
CA SER A 916 -26.34 -8.57 26.45
C SER A 916 -25.04 -8.71 25.64
N LEU A 917 -24.13 -7.75 25.77
CA LEU A 917 -22.79 -7.81 25.17
C LEU A 917 -21.71 -7.81 26.26
N PRO A 918 -20.56 -8.47 26.04
CA PRO A 918 -19.47 -8.50 27.02
C PRO A 918 -18.82 -7.11 27.26
N PRO A 919 -18.23 -6.86 28.45
CA PRO A 919 -18.24 -7.71 29.63
C PRO A 919 -19.65 -7.78 30.24
N PHE A 920 -20.05 -8.98 30.65
CA PHE A 920 -21.40 -9.21 31.13
C PHE A 920 -21.58 -8.71 32.57
N GLY A 921 -22.68 -7.98 32.80
CA GLY A 921 -23.12 -7.58 34.13
C GLY A 921 -23.83 -8.71 34.88
N PRO A 922 -24.16 -8.50 36.19
CA PRO A 922 -24.81 -9.52 37.02
C PRO A 922 -26.21 -9.93 36.52
N ASP A 923 -26.91 -9.03 35.82
CA ASP A 923 -28.26 -9.26 35.30
C ASP A 923 -28.29 -9.59 33.79
N ALA A 924 -27.16 -10.05 33.23
CA ALA A 924 -27.05 -10.36 31.80
C ALA A 924 -27.88 -11.60 31.42
N ASP A 925 -28.55 -11.55 30.25
CA ASP A 925 -29.27 -12.68 29.65
C ASP A 925 -28.25 -13.65 29.04
N ILE A 926 -27.76 -14.60 29.83
CA ILE A 926 -26.72 -15.56 29.41
C ILE A 926 -27.27 -16.98 29.42
N ARG A 927 -27.19 -17.64 28.27
CA ARG A 927 -27.36 -19.08 28.13
C ARG A 927 -25.99 -19.72 27.92
N ASN A 928 -25.50 -20.43 28.93
CA ASN A 928 -24.25 -21.17 28.85
C ASN A 928 -24.48 -22.51 28.12
N ILE A 929 -23.69 -22.77 27.09
CA ILE A 929 -23.81 -23.96 26.25
C ILE A 929 -22.75 -24.98 26.60
N THR A 930 -21.50 -24.53 26.68
CA THR A 930 -20.38 -25.36 27.10
C THR A 930 -19.24 -24.49 27.58
N ALA A 931 -18.47 -24.99 28.54
CA ALA A 931 -17.26 -24.36 29.01
C ALA A 931 -16.33 -25.41 29.62
N GLY A 932 -15.03 -25.16 29.60
CA GLY A 932 -14.06 -26.08 30.18
C GLY A 932 -12.61 -25.72 29.95
N SER A 933 -11.74 -26.54 30.51
CA SER A 933 -10.31 -26.49 30.22
C SER A 933 -10.03 -27.15 28.87
N VAL A 934 -9.19 -26.51 28.05
CA VAL A 934 -8.76 -27.06 26.76
C VAL A 934 -7.70 -28.14 26.98
N GLN A 935 -7.74 -29.18 26.16
CA GLN A 935 -6.68 -30.18 26.07
C GLN A 935 -5.90 -29.98 24.78
N ILE A 936 -4.58 -30.15 24.83
CA ILE A 936 -3.72 -30.09 23.65
C ILE A 936 -3.97 -31.35 22.83
N SER A 937 -4.61 -31.21 21.65
CA SER A 937 -4.91 -32.34 20.75
C SER A 937 -3.78 -32.64 19.79
N GLU A 938 -2.90 -31.66 19.52
CA GLU A 938 -1.68 -31.81 18.71
C GLU A 938 -0.47 -31.45 19.57
N PRO A 939 0.03 -32.39 20.41
CA PRO A 939 1.18 -32.15 21.27
C PRO A 939 2.44 -31.87 20.46
N TYR A 940 3.26 -30.93 20.92
CA TYR A 940 4.54 -30.62 20.30
C TYR A 940 5.46 -31.86 20.31
N ASP A 941 5.84 -32.32 19.12
CA ASP A 941 6.82 -33.38 18.91
C ASP A 941 8.09 -32.81 18.24
N PRO A 942 9.22 -32.68 18.97
CA PRO A 942 10.45 -32.12 18.41
C PRO A 942 11.02 -32.94 17.27
N SER A 943 10.70 -34.24 17.16
CA SER A 943 11.17 -35.09 16.05
C SER A 943 10.45 -34.79 14.73
N MET A 944 9.25 -34.21 14.81
CA MET A 944 8.38 -33.94 13.66
C MET A 944 8.57 -32.54 13.08
N VAL A 945 9.29 -31.65 13.78
CA VAL A 945 9.53 -30.25 13.37
C VAL A 945 10.22 -30.15 12.01
N TYR A 946 11.12 -31.08 11.67
CA TYR A 946 11.83 -31.07 10.39
C TYR A 946 11.08 -31.79 9.27
N VAL A 947 9.96 -32.46 9.58
CA VAL A 947 9.19 -33.20 8.59
C VAL A 947 8.12 -32.28 8.01
N ILE A 948 8.10 -32.16 6.68
CA ILE A 948 7.03 -31.44 5.98
C ILE A 948 5.75 -32.25 6.12
N GLN A 949 4.69 -31.61 6.60
CA GLN A 949 3.41 -32.25 6.87
C GLN A 949 2.27 -31.31 6.49
N PRO A 950 1.07 -31.85 6.18
CA PRO A 950 -0.13 -31.04 6.09
C PRO A 950 -0.33 -30.24 7.38
N VAL A 951 -0.96 -29.07 7.27
CA VAL A 951 -1.28 -28.23 8.43
C VAL A 951 -2.13 -29.02 9.44
N ARG A 952 -1.68 -29.02 10.71
CA ARG A 952 -2.39 -29.60 11.84
C ARG A 952 -2.40 -28.59 12.97
N ASN A 953 -3.57 -28.37 13.55
CA ASN A 953 -3.77 -27.43 14.63
C ASN A 953 -4.38 -28.10 15.86
N ASN A 954 -4.30 -27.42 17.00
CA ASN A 954 -4.98 -27.85 18.22
C ASN A 954 -6.49 -27.60 18.08
N GLN A 955 -7.31 -28.61 18.35
CA GLN A 955 -8.74 -28.55 18.15
C GLN A 955 -9.50 -29.02 19.39
N THR A 956 -10.72 -28.53 19.56
CA THR A 956 -11.68 -29.00 20.57
C THR A 956 -13.04 -29.19 19.94
N ASN A 957 -13.51 -30.43 19.96
CA ASN A 957 -14.82 -30.81 19.44
C ASN A 957 -15.71 -31.23 20.61
N GLN A 958 -16.78 -30.48 20.84
CA GLN A 958 -17.65 -30.65 21.99
C GLN A 958 -19.10 -30.81 21.54
N SER A 959 -19.65 -32.01 21.71
CA SER A 959 -21.09 -32.22 21.58
C SER A 959 -21.83 -31.47 22.69
N VAL A 960 -22.87 -30.74 22.32
CA VAL A 960 -23.68 -29.98 23.27
C VAL A 960 -24.63 -30.95 23.98
N PRO A 961 -24.65 -30.99 25.33
CA PRO A 961 -25.58 -31.82 26.08
C PRO A 961 -27.04 -31.51 25.73
N ARG A 962 -27.93 -32.48 25.96
CA ARG A 962 -29.37 -32.28 25.78
C ARG A 962 -29.89 -31.33 26.86
N ASP A 963 -30.71 -30.36 26.46
CA ASP A 963 -31.42 -29.52 27.42
C ASP A 963 -32.44 -30.37 28.20
N PRO A 964 -32.47 -30.32 29.54
CA PRO A 964 -33.39 -31.14 30.34
C PRO A 964 -34.88 -30.81 30.16
N GLN A 965 -35.22 -29.61 29.65
CA GLN A 965 -36.59 -29.14 29.44
C GLN A 965 -37.02 -29.26 27.98
N ASP A 966 -36.19 -28.77 27.06
CA ASP A 966 -36.55 -28.63 25.63
C ASP A 966 -35.85 -29.67 24.72
N GLY A 967 -35.00 -30.54 25.28
CA GLY A 967 -34.28 -31.56 24.52
C GLY A 967 -33.14 -31.03 23.63
N VAL A 968 -33.03 -29.73 23.40
CA VAL A 968 -31.93 -29.06 22.69
C VAL A 968 -31.69 -27.66 23.25
N HIS A 969 -30.45 -27.18 23.18
CA HIS A 969 -30.17 -25.77 23.44
C HIS A 969 -30.36 -24.96 22.17
N TRP A 970 -31.10 -23.85 22.26
CA TRP A 970 -31.31 -22.93 21.14
C TRP A 970 -30.28 -21.80 21.16
N SER A 971 -29.86 -21.34 19.97
CA SER A 971 -29.03 -20.15 19.83
C SER A 971 -29.72 -18.89 20.38
N GLY A 972 -28.93 -17.84 20.55
CA GLY A 972 -29.42 -16.47 20.72
C GLY A 972 -29.18 -15.64 19.47
N ARG A 973 -29.43 -14.34 19.59
CA ARG A 973 -28.99 -13.38 18.57
C ARG A 973 -27.47 -13.31 18.53
N TYR A 974 -26.83 -13.27 19.68
CA TYR A 974 -25.38 -13.17 19.78
C TYR A 974 -24.80 -14.48 20.26
N ALA A 975 -23.80 -14.98 19.54
CA ALA A 975 -22.92 -16.05 20.00
C ALA A 975 -21.66 -15.42 20.58
N HIS A 976 -21.20 -15.88 21.73
CA HIS A 976 -19.95 -15.43 22.35
C HIS A 976 -19.00 -16.59 22.60
N LEU A 977 -17.72 -16.39 22.23
CA LEU A 977 -16.62 -17.26 22.58
C LEU A 977 -15.70 -16.52 23.55
N GLY A 978 -15.70 -16.94 24.82
CA GLY A 978 -14.77 -16.45 25.83
C GLY A 978 -13.53 -17.35 25.88
N ILE A 979 -12.33 -16.78 25.76
CA ILE A 979 -11.06 -17.51 25.94
C ILE A 979 -10.18 -16.85 26.99
N ARG A 980 -9.44 -17.65 27.76
CA ARG A 980 -8.50 -17.17 28.79
C ARG A 980 -7.24 -18.01 28.83
N GLY A 981 -6.11 -17.34 29.09
CA GLY A 981 -4.80 -17.97 29.20
C GLY A 981 -4.18 -18.30 27.84
N ASN A 982 -2.97 -18.84 27.91
CA ASN A 982 -2.16 -19.26 26.78
C ASN A 982 -1.39 -20.52 27.22
N MET A 983 -1.54 -21.63 26.50
CA MET A 983 -0.89 -22.90 26.84
C MET A 983 0.48 -23.10 26.16
N TRP A 984 0.91 -22.20 25.29
CA TRP A 984 2.26 -22.23 24.70
C TRP A 984 3.33 -21.84 25.72
N ASN A 985 3.04 -20.83 26.54
CA ASN A 985 3.90 -20.42 27.65
C ASN A 985 3.04 -19.86 28.79
N GLU A 986 3.16 -20.45 29.99
CA GLU A 986 2.41 -20.03 31.19
C GLU A 986 2.71 -18.59 31.63
N THR A 987 3.83 -18.02 31.17
CA THR A 987 4.21 -16.62 31.43
C THR A 987 3.95 -15.70 30.23
N ALA A 988 3.33 -16.19 29.16
CA ALA A 988 2.98 -15.38 28.00
C ALA A 988 2.00 -14.27 28.40
N PHE A 989 2.33 -13.05 27.98
CA PHE A 989 1.44 -11.92 28.11
C PHE A 989 0.33 -12.00 27.05
N ASP A 990 0.67 -12.40 25.83
CA ASP A 990 -0.25 -12.49 24.70
C ASP A 990 -1.27 -13.62 24.87
N GLY A 991 -2.52 -13.36 24.46
CA GLY A 991 -3.61 -14.33 24.49
C GLY A 991 -3.40 -15.54 23.58
N ALA A 992 -4.28 -16.52 23.71
CA ALA A 992 -4.33 -17.68 22.82
C ALA A 992 -4.91 -17.36 21.44
N THR A 993 -4.62 -18.22 20.46
CA THR A 993 -5.13 -18.09 19.10
C THR A 993 -6.47 -18.82 18.93
N VAL A 994 -7.31 -18.29 18.05
CA VAL A 994 -8.50 -18.97 17.50
C VAL A 994 -8.40 -18.85 15.99
N ALA A 995 -8.11 -19.95 15.32
CA ALA A 995 -8.13 -20.02 13.87
C ALA A 995 -9.57 -20.10 13.38
N GLU A 996 -10.36 -21.02 13.93
CA GLU A 996 -11.77 -21.20 13.53
C GLU A 996 -12.67 -21.53 14.72
N TRP A 997 -13.87 -20.99 14.71
CA TRP A 997 -14.94 -21.27 15.65
C TRP A 997 -16.23 -21.58 14.91
N ASN A 998 -16.68 -22.82 15.09
CA ASN A 998 -17.85 -23.37 14.41
C ASN A 998 -18.90 -23.76 15.44
N VAL A 999 -20.16 -23.37 15.17
CA VAL A 999 -21.32 -23.85 15.91
C VAL A 999 -22.23 -24.56 14.93
N VAL A 1000 -22.38 -25.86 15.10
CA VAL A 1000 -23.15 -26.72 14.20
C VAL A 1000 -24.55 -26.89 14.76
N ARG A 1001 -25.56 -26.62 13.92
CA ARG A 1001 -26.96 -26.85 14.27
C ARG A 1001 -27.41 -28.28 13.94
N TRP A 1002 -28.44 -28.75 14.63
CA TRP A 1002 -29.22 -29.89 14.17
C TRP A 1002 -29.95 -29.53 12.87
N THR A 1003 -30.04 -30.50 11.97
CA THR A 1003 -30.88 -30.40 10.77
C THR A 1003 -32.34 -30.65 11.13
N ASP A 1004 -33.25 -30.15 10.30
CA ASP A 1004 -34.69 -30.31 10.52
C ASP A 1004 -35.08 -31.81 10.52
N GLU A 1005 -34.46 -32.62 9.66
CA GLU A 1005 -34.64 -34.08 9.64
C GLU A 1005 -34.14 -34.77 10.92
N GLU A 1006 -33.02 -34.32 11.49
CA GLU A 1006 -32.53 -34.85 12.76
C GLU A 1006 -33.47 -34.45 13.90
N MET A 1007 -33.97 -33.22 13.90
CA MET A 1007 -34.94 -32.73 14.89
C MET A 1007 -36.25 -33.51 14.85
N GLU A 1008 -36.80 -33.81 13.67
CA GLU A 1008 -37.99 -34.65 13.53
C GLU A 1008 -37.80 -36.05 14.13
N ARG A 1009 -36.60 -36.64 13.97
CA ARG A 1009 -36.27 -37.93 14.59
C ARG A 1009 -36.16 -37.82 16.10
N ILE A 1010 -35.59 -36.73 16.62
CA ILE A 1010 -35.48 -36.48 18.07
C ILE A 1010 -36.87 -36.30 18.69
N ASP A 1011 -37.75 -35.51 18.07
CA ASP A 1011 -39.11 -35.27 18.53
C ASP A 1011 -39.96 -36.55 18.52
N SER A 1012 -39.66 -37.50 17.63
CA SER A 1012 -40.30 -38.82 17.61
C SER A 1012 -39.89 -39.73 18.78
N LEU A 1013 -38.78 -39.42 19.47
CA LEU A 1013 -38.19 -40.19 20.57
C LEU A 1013 -38.48 -39.58 21.96
N LEU A 1014 -38.89 -38.32 22.03
CA LEU A 1014 -39.30 -37.68 23.29
C LEU A 1014 -40.70 -38.18 23.71
N PRO A 1015 -40.91 -38.53 25.00
CA PRO A 1015 -42.21 -38.96 25.47
C PRO A 1015 -43.22 -37.81 25.34
N LYS A 1016 -44.23 -37.96 24.48
CA LYS A 1016 -45.38 -37.04 24.45
C LYS A 1016 -46.10 -37.12 25.78
N GLU A 1017 -45.96 -36.11 26.64
CA GLU A 1017 -46.72 -36.05 27.88
C GLU A 1017 -48.22 -36.08 27.57
N GLY A 1018 -48.87 -37.14 28.05
CA GLY A 1018 -50.31 -37.31 27.95
C GLY A 1018 -51.03 -36.27 28.80
N ILE A 1019 -52.04 -35.65 28.21
CA ILE A 1019 -53.10 -34.95 28.93
C ILE A 1019 -53.74 -35.98 29.87
N VAL A 1020 -53.45 -35.90 31.17
CA VAL A 1020 -54.22 -36.59 32.20
C VAL A 1020 -55.49 -35.78 32.41
N GLU A 1021 -56.56 -36.12 31.68
CA GLU A 1021 -57.92 -35.73 32.05
C GLU A 1021 -58.27 -36.35 33.40
N SER A 1022 -58.67 -35.49 34.34
CA SER A 1022 -59.27 -35.87 35.61
C SER A 1022 -60.67 -36.45 35.38
N ALA A 1023 -60.82 -37.76 35.56
CA ALA A 1023 -62.13 -38.40 35.69
C ALA A 1023 -62.46 -38.62 37.17
N VAL A 1024 -63.45 -37.88 37.65
CA VAL A 1024 -64.22 -38.16 38.86
C VAL A 1024 -65.19 -39.32 38.55
N GLN A 1025 -64.88 -40.53 39.03
CA GLN A 1025 -65.75 -41.43 39.82
C GLN A 1025 -65.13 -42.83 39.97
#